data_AF-A0A7V9NMA7-F1
#
_entry.id   AF-A0A7V9NMA7-F1
#
_cell.length_a   1.000
_cell.length_b   1.000
_cell.length_c   1.000
_cell.angle_alpha   90.00
_cell.angle_beta   90.00
_cell.angle_gamma   90.00
#
_symmetry.space_group_name_H-M   'P 1'
#
loop_
_entity.id
_entity.type
_entity.pdbx_description
1 polymer ?
#
loop_
_entity_poly.entity_id
_entity_poly.type
_entity_poly.pdbx_seq_one_letter_code
_entity_poly.pdbx_strand_id
1 'polypeptide(L)'
;ISNTVGDEITEQQLLLRVNLLNPGATITQQTLKNNADLILEYLRERGFYDAEVTYTQQPENRTEVTVIFNVTPGAQAKVESFKINIAGFDASEVLKDLELKPGEFYSRRKLTEDLAEIRKALREEKFLAPELEEEKVIYDSEKNTINIELNGKVGAVVNVSVEAGDKKLGEKTQTKLLSIKREGTLDYAAIIEGSRRLRNFYQERGYFFAEVTAICSVNPEFAEEEASVTTNETDVLCSALSGAGAEGGLSDRVVEVKYKANLNRQLRLVDIRLRGTDKITIADIQSVLKSQEKSLLGVIPYFGYGRGYTSTEILESDRLTVLSLMRELGYRRAEVSVEQGVTPNGEDLIITFVVEEGIPTAIADVDIEGNTTYSDDALKAKLPSLVGKNFSRARARNGVKEISQFYSQEGYYDAKVSYSIVELPEEEGATQDTVKVVYNVENEGKKVFINRILINGNELTERDAVLKAINLRSGDVLRAVDIFTSEQNLYSTDAFSLVEIKPQPAGETADGAGRLSDIIINVSEQKPRLITYGGGFSTDIGANGFFDIRHFNLFGKLQQGGARVRASRLQQNVQIDYINPRFLNDGKTEGGAIRYSPLTFTAQYQRDSTVTRFFRSTFDKGTFGIVQRVDVEGNPIDEFGAETSDPTINRLTLSAETSRTISRSNRSILFVRYKFEDVRLFNIESLLIKELLRPDSRIRTSGLGANFVFDTRENCSVRYTILDIISKGDPGDPCRYSPNDPTHGSYLTADYNFSLPALGANIGFQKFQGSYNTFYTFPRLKNMTLAGRAILGLAKVFSRNQDFSSQFPDLEDILPISERFFAGGSTTLRGFDFEQAGPRVVVVPQGIFRNQKGEIVPISPFSVPFGGNALAIVNVEARIPLTDSIRVVPFYDGGNVFRRVGDIFKKSDDVTNDVFRQNLRSVWSNTVGLGLRLKTPIGGEFAVDYGYLLNPPRFLIPQPDGTNNVFQVRQGQFHFRFAQAF
;
A
#
# COMPACT_ATOMS: atom_id res chain seq x y z
N ILE A 1 -37.96 -12.66 -15.32
CA ILE A 1 -36.88 -13.62 -15.63
C ILE A 1 -37.27 -14.96 -15.03
N SER A 2 -37.31 -16.05 -15.80
CA SER A 2 -37.62 -17.41 -15.32
C SER A 2 -36.60 -18.42 -15.84
N ASN A 3 -36.15 -19.34 -14.97
CA ASN A 3 -35.29 -20.51 -15.25
C ASN A 3 -34.08 -20.26 -16.16
N THR A 4 -32.95 -19.85 -15.58
CA THR A 4 -31.63 -19.84 -16.25
C THR A 4 -30.90 -21.17 -16.01
N VAL A 5 -30.38 -21.80 -17.07
CA VAL A 5 -29.45 -22.94 -16.98
C VAL A 5 -28.10 -22.47 -17.53
N GLY A 6 -27.12 -22.28 -16.65
CA GLY A 6 -25.83 -21.66 -16.96
C GLY A 6 -25.54 -20.47 -16.04
N ASP A 7 -24.89 -19.44 -16.58
CA ASP A 7 -24.63 -18.17 -15.88
C ASP A 7 -25.91 -17.46 -15.42
N GLU A 8 -25.88 -16.82 -14.24
CA GLU A 8 -27.02 -16.04 -13.73
C GLU A 8 -27.14 -14.67 -14.45
N ILE A 9 -28.37 -14.29 -14.80
CA ILE A 9 -28.69 -13.02 -15.49
C ILE A 9 -29.61 -12.19 -14.60
N THR A 10 -29.22 -10.95 -14.34
CA THR A 10 -29.96 -10.04 -13.45
C THR A 10 -30.74 -8.97 -14.23
N GLU A 11 -31.90 -8.55 -13.70
CA GLU A 11 -32.76 -7.51 -14.29
C GLU A 11 -32.00 -6.19 -14.53
N GLN A 12 -31.39 -5.64 -13.48
CA GLN A 12 -29.95 -5.35 -13.48
C GLN A 12 -29.28 -4.99 -14.81
N GLN A 13 -28.52 -5.98 -15.23
CA GLN A 13 -27.66 -5.97 -16.40
C GLN A 13 -28.48 -5.70 -17.67
N LEU A 14 -29.71 -6.20 -17.73
CA LEU A 14 -30.60 -5.99 -18.88
C LEU A 14 -31.06 -4.53 -18.97
N LEU A 15 -31.44 -3.91 -17.83
CA LEU A 15 -31.85 -2.50 -17.78
C LEU A 15 -30.73 -1.55 -18.24
N LEU A 16 -29.47 -1.84 -17.91
CA LEU A 16 -28.31 -1.05 -18.32
C LEU A 16 -28.03 -1.10 -19.84
N ARG A 17 -28.65 -2.03 -20.58
CA ARG A 17 -28.55 -2.12 -22.04
C ARG A 17 -29.66 -1.35 -22.75
N VAL A 18 -30.67 -0.89 -22.01
CA VAL A 18 -31.80 -0.16 -22.56
C VAL A 18 -31.42 1.33 -22.71
N ASN A 19 -31.54 1.86 -23.91
CA ASN A 19 -31.32 3.26 -24.28
C ASN A 19 -32.53 4.17 -23.96
N LEU A 20 -33.46 3.72 -23.10
CA LEU A 20 -34.65 4.47 -22.64
C LEU A 20 -34.46 5.04 -21.23
N LEU A 21 -33.25 4.96 -20.67
CA LEU A 21 -32.96 5.48 -19.33
C LEU A 21 -33.09 7.01 -19.24
N ASN A 22 -33.09 7.73 -20.38
CA ASN A 22 -33.22 9.19 -20.41
C ASN A 22 -34.71 9.64 -20.49
N PRO A 23 -35.17 10.50 -19.58
CA PRO A 23 -36.49 11.13 -19.61
C PRO A 23 -36.72 11.95 -20.87
N GLY A 24 -37.94 11.91 -21.39
CA GLY A 24 -38.33 12.63 -22.62
C GLY A 24 -37.87 11.95 -23.91
N ALA A 25 -37.25 10.76 -23.83
CA ALA A 25 -36.97 9.95 -25.01
C ALA A 25 -38.28 9.63 -25.74
N THR A 26 -38.32 9.91 -27.05
CA THR A 26 -39.47 9.58 -27.88
C THR A 26 -39.61 8.07 -28.01
N ILE A 27 -40.70 7.53 -27.46
CA ILE A 27 -41.01 6.11 -27.53
C ILE A 27 -41.66 5.83 -28.88
N THR A 28 -40.90 5.20 -29.78
CA THR A 28 -41.41 4.69 -31.04
C THR A 28 -41.35 3.15 -31.03
N GLN A 29 -42.15 2.49 -31.86
CA GLN A 29 -42.04 1.04 -32.03
C GLN A 29 -40.63 0.61 -32.44
N GLN A 30 -39.93 1.43 -33.25
CA GLN A 30 -38.54 1.18 -33.61
C GLN A 30 -37.61 1.28 -32.39
N THR A 31 -37.80 2.28 -31.53
CA THR A 31 -37.01 2.44 -30.30
C THR A 31 -37.19 1.21 -29.40
N LEU A 32 -38.43 0.74 -29.20
CA LEU A 32 -38.71 -0.44 -28.37
C LEU A 32 -38.09 -1.71 -28.93
N LYS A 33 -38.21 -1.91 -30.25
CA LYS A 33 -37.58 -3.04 -30.94
C LYS A 33 -36.06 -3.00 -30.80
N ASN A 34 -35.42 -1.86 -31.04
CA ASN A 34 -33.97 -1.73 -30.89
C ASN A 34 -33.51 -2.06 -29.46
N ASN A 35 -34.28 -1.69 -28.44
CA ASN A 35 -33.96 -2.03 -27.05
C ASN A 35 -34.12 -3.53 -26.77
N ALA A 36 -35.17 -4.16 -27.29
CA ALA A 36 -35.33 -5.61 -27.22
C ALA A 36 -34.17 -6.33 -27.92
N ASP A 37 -33.73 -5.82 -29.08
CA ASP A 37 -32.60 -6.35 -29.85
C ASP A 37 -31.27 -6.19 -29.07
N LEU A 38 -31.04 -5.06 -28.39
CA LEU A 38 -29.87 -4.84 -27.52
C LEU A 38 -29.83 -5.80 -26.32
N ILE A 39 -30.98 -6.04 -25.68
CA ILE A 39 -31.10 -7.04 -24.62
C ILE A 39 -30.78 -8.42 -25.19
N LEU A 40 -31.33 -8.77 -26.35
CA LEU A 40 -31.12 -10.05 -27.01
C LEU A 40 -29.66 -10.26 -27.43
N GLU A 41 -29.01 -9.23 -27.96
CA GLU A 41 -27.59 -9.22 -28.32
C GLU A 41 -26.71 -9.49 -27.09
N TYR A 42 -26.96 -8.81 -25.97
CA TYR A 42 -26.26 -9.05 -24.71
C TYR A 42 -26.42 -10.50 -24.22
N LEU A 43 -27.62 -11.06 -24.32
CA LEU A 43 -27.88 -12.45 -23.96
C LEU A 43 -27.08 -13.42 -24.86
N ARG A 44 -27.03 -13.14 -26.16
CA ARG A 44 -26.24 -13.91 -27.13
C ARG A 44 -24.73 -13.82 -26.87
N GLU A 45 -24.21 -12.65 -26.49
CA GLU A 45 -22.81 -12.50 -26.08
C GLU A 45 -22.45 -13.38 -24.88
N ARG A 46 -23.41 -13.65 -23.99
CA ARG A 46 -23.26 -14.57 -22.86
C ARG A 46 -23.57 -16.03 -23.20
N GLY A 47 -23.88 -16.34 -24.46
CA GLY A 47 -24.17 -17.68 -24.94
C GLY A 47 -25.63 -18.13 -24.82
N PHE A 48 -26.56 -17.24 -24.50
CA PHE A 48 -27.99 -17.53 -24.46
C PHE A 48 -28.63 -17.25 -25.82
N TYR A 49 -28.36 -18.11 -26.80
CA TYR A 49 -28.80 -17.90 -28.19
C TYR A 49 -30.29 -18.19 -28.42
N ASP A 50 -30.89 -19.06 -27.62
CA ASP A 50 -32.34 -19.34 -27.60
C ASP A 50 -33.15 -18.31 -26.77
N ALA A 51 -32.52 -17.20 -26.37
CA ALA A 51 -33.20 -16.18 -25.60
C ALA A 51 -34.30 -15.50 -26.42
N GLU A 52 -35.42 -15.19 -25.76
CA GLU A 52 -36.52 -14.41 -26.34
C GLU A 52 -36.78 -13.16 -25.50
N VAL A 53 -36.99 -12.03 -26.19
CA VAL A 53 -37.26 -10.73 -25.58
C VAL A 53 -38.51 -10.15 -26.23
N THR A 54 -39.58 -10.03 -25.46
CA THR A 54 -40.83 -9.37 -25.89
C THR A 54 -41.08 -8.14 -25.04
N TYR A 55 -41.93 -7.21 -25.50
CA TYR A 55 -42.25 -6.00 -24.74
C TYR A 55 -43.74 -5.67 -24.78
N THR A 56 -44.25 -5.09 -23.68
CA THR A 56 -45.62 -4.57 -23.57
C THR A 56 -45.59 -3.11 -23.10
N GLN A 57 -46.59 -2.34 -23.53
CA GLN A 57 -46.74 -0.93 -23.15
C GLN A 57 -47.97 -0.76 -22.26
N GLN A 58 -47.81 -0.04 -21.16
CA GLN A 58 -48.86 0.32 -20.21
C GLN A 58 -48.90 1.86 -20.07
N PRO A 59 -49.83 2.56 -20.76
CA PRO A 59 -49.92 4.01 -20.68
C PRO A 59 -50.32 4.47 -19.27
N GLU A 60 -49.59 5.42 -18.69
CA GLU A 60 -49.93 5.99 -17.38
C GLU A 60 -50.79 7.26 -17.53
N ASN A 61 -50.50 8.10 -18.53
CA ASN A 61 -51.30 9.27 -18.88
C ASN A 61 -51.10 9.66 -20.36
N ARG A 62 -51.50 10.88 -20.77
CA ARG A 62 -51.38 11.33 -22.18
C ARG A 62 -49.94 11.52 -22.65
N THR A 63 -48.97 11.59 -21.74
CA THR A 63 -47.57 11.93 -22.02
C THR A 63 -46.57 10.91 -21.50
N GLU A 64 -46.99 9.94 -20.70
CA GLU A 64 -46.14 8.95 -20.04
C GLU A 64 -46.66 7.53 -20.30
N VAL A 65 -45.74 6.60 -20.56
CA VAL A 65 -46.02 5.18 -20.80
C VAL A 65 -44.94 4.33 -20.13
N THR A 66 -45.39 3.33 -19.40
CA THR A 66 -44.53 2.32 -18.78
C THR A 66 -44.32 1.17 -19.76
N VAL A 67 -43.07 0.80 -20.02
CA VAL A 67 -42.69 -0.27 -20.95
C VAL A 67 -42.13 -1.44 -20.14
N ILE A 68 -42.68 -2.63 -20.35
CA ILE A 68 -42.25 -3.85 -19.66
C ILE A 68 -41.60 -4.78 -20.69
N PHE A 69 -40.32 -5.09 -20.52
CA PHE A 69 -39.61 -6.10 -21.30
C PHE A 69 -39.69 -7.45 -20.60
N ASN A 70 -40.31 -8.45 -21.25
CA ASN A 70 -40.35 -9.82 -20.78
C ASN A 70 -39.19 -10.60 -21.43
N VAL A 71 -38.25 -11.06 -20.60
CA VAL A 71 -37.03 -11.74 -21.02
C VAL A 71 -37.01 -13.17 -20.53
N THR A 72 -36.85 -14.11 -21.46
CA THR A 72 -36.67 -15.55 -21.22
C THR A 72 -35.31 -15.99 -21.76
N PRO A 73 -34.28 -16.15 -20.89
CA PRO A 73 -32.91 -16.42 -21.34
C PRO A 73 -32.68 -17.80 -21.99
N GLY A 74 -33.40 -18.84 -21.58
CA GLY A 74 -33.13 -20.21 -22.03
C GLY A 74 -31.87 -20.83 -21.40
N ALA A 75 -31.35 -21.89 -22.02
CA ALA A 75 -30.12 -22.56 -21.59
C ALA A 75 -28.90 -22.00 -22.33
N GLN A 76 -27.78 -21.83 -21.62
CA GLN A 76 -26.53 -21.34 -22.21
C GLN A 76 -25.91 -22.40 -23.14
N ALA A 77 -25.53 -21.98 -24.34
CA ALA A 77 -24.93 -22.83 -25.35
C ALA A 77 -23.53 -23.34 -24.95
N LYS A 78 -23.22 -24.56 -25.36
CA LYS A 78 -21.90 -25.18 -25.14
C LYS A 78 -21.07 -25.19 -26.41
N VAL A 79 -19.75 -25.05 -26.28
CA VAL A 79 -18.83 -25.16 -27.43
C VAL A 79 -18.79 -26.62 -27.89
N GLU A 80 -19.06 -26.87 -29.18
CA GLU A 80 -18.92 -28.18 -29.81
C GLU A 80 -17.55 -28.33 -30.46
N SER A 81 -17.08 -27.28 -31.15
CA SER A 81 -15.73 -27.24 -31.70
C SER A 81 -15.17 -25.81 -31.75
N PHE A 82 -13.84 -25.71 -31.59
CA PHE A 82 -13.06 -24.51 -31.85
C PHE A 82 -12.01 -24.87 -32.89
N LYS A 83 -12.18 -24.38 -34.12
CA LYS A 83 -11.25 -24.59 -35.23
C LYS A 83 -10.42 -23.35 -35.48
N ILE A 84 -9.11 -23.53 -35.58
CA ILE A 84 -8.15 -22.48 -35.89
C ILE A 84 -7.51 -22.85 -37.23
N ASN A 85 -7.90 -22.18 -38.30
CA ASN A 85 -7.39 -22.38 -39.66
C ASN A 85 -6.55 -21.18 -40.06
N ILE A 86 -5.41 -21.01 -39.41
CA ILE A 86 -4.45 -19.95 -39.76
C ILE A 86 -3.39 -20.58 -40.67
N ALA A 87 -3.37 -20.19 -41.94
CA ALA A 87 -2.42 -20.75 -42.90
C ALA A 87 -0.97 -20.42 -42.47
N GLY A 88 -0.15 -21.46 -42.27
CA GLY A 88 1.25 -21.33 -41.83
C GLY A 88 1.49 -21.42 -40.32
N PHE A 89 0.45 -21.67 -39.50
CA PHE A 89 0.54 -21.76 -38.04
C PHE A 89 0.02 -23.11 -37.52
N ASP A 90 0.76 -23.76 -36.61
CA ASP A 90 0.30 -24.99 -35.94
C ASP A 90 -0.42 -24.68 -34.63
N ALA A 91 -1.74 -24.72 -34.65
CA ALA A 91 -2.56 -24.40 -33.49
C ALA A 91 -2.60 -25.51 -32.40
N SER A 92 -1.98 -26.67 -32.64
CA SER A 92 -2.11 -27.86 -31.77
C SER A 92 -1.61 -27.64 -30.34
N GLU A 93 -0.62 -26.78 -30.13
CA GLU A 93 -0.09 -26.47 -28.80
C GLU A 93 -0.99 -25.48 -28.05
N VAL A 94 -1.44 -24.41 -28.72
CA VAL A 94 -2.27 -23.35 -28.13
C VAL A 94 -3.65 -23.87 -27.74
N LEU A 95 -4.23 -24.77 -28.53
CA LEU A 95 -5.54 -25.38 -28.26
C LEU A 95 -5.65 -26.02 -26.87
N LYS A 96 -4.53 -26.42 -26.25
CA LYS A 96 -4.51 -27.01 -24.90
C LYS A 96 -4.74 -25.97 -23.80
N ASP A 97 -4.33 -24.74 -24.04
CA ASP A 97 -4.30 -23.65 -23.07
C ASP A 97 -5.53 -22.73 -23.14
N LEU A 98 -6.36 -22.86 -24.19
CA LEU A 98 -7.62 -22.11 -24.33
C LEU A 98 -8.67 -22.49 -23.28
N GLU A 99 -9.50 -21.54 -22.88
CA GLU A 99 -10.63 -21.73 -21.96
C GLU A 99 -11.83 -22.39 -22.64
N LEU A 100 -12.15 -22.03 -23.89
CA LEU A 100 -13.29 -22.58 -24.65
C LEU A 100 -12.99 -23.94 -25.28
N LYS A 101 -13.09 -25.00 -24.47
CA LYS A 101 -12.95 -26.40 -24.91
C LYS A 101 -14.30 -27.01 -25.29
N PRO A 102 -14.33 -28.07 -26.12
CA PRO A 102 -15.55 -28.83 -26.37
C PRO A 102 -16.25 -29.25 -25.07
N GLY A 103 -17.51 -28.87 -24.91
CA GLY A 103 -18.34 -29.12 -23.73
C GLY A 103 -18.44 -27.95 -22.73
N GLU A 104 -17.58 -26.93 -22.84
CA GLU A 104 -17.61 -25.73 -22.00
C GLU A 104 -18.70 -24.74 -22.43
N PHE A 105 -19.25 -23.98 -21.48
CA PHE A 105 -20.21 -22.92 -21.79
C PHE A 105 -19.54 -21.76 -22.52
N TYR A 106 -20.16 -21.35 -23.64
CA TYR A 106 -19.69 -20.24 -24.47
C TYR A 106 -19.99 -18.89 -23.82
N SER A 107 -19.01 -17.98 -23.91
CA SER A 107 -19.23 -16.54 -23.74
C SER A 107 -18.22 -15.74 -24.56
N ARG A 108 -18.63 -14.56 -25.01
CA ARG A 108 -17.79 -13.63 -25.79
C ARG A 108 -16.52 -13.21 -25.01
N ARG A 109 -16.59 -13.13 -23.68
CA ARG A 109 -15.45 -12.82 -22.81
C ARG A 109 -14.36 -13.88 -22.92
N LYS A 110 -14.72 -15.16 -22.73
CA LYS A 110 -13.76 -16.29 -22.85
C LYS A 110 -13.17 -16.35 -24.26
N LEU A 111 -13.98 -16.11 -25.29
CA LEU A 111 -13.50 -16.04 -26.67
C LEU A 111 -12.47 -14.93 -26.85
N THR A 112 -12.69 -13.75 -26.28
CA THR A 112 -11.73 -12.63 -26.36
C THR A 112 -10.40 -12.96 -25.68
N GLU A 113 -10.43 -13.64 -24.54
CA GLU A 113 -9.25 -14.11 -23.82
C GLU A 113 -8.48 -15.18 -24.62
N ASP A 114 -9.20 -16.14 -25.21
CA ASP A 114 -8.63 -17.17 -26.07
C ASP A 114 -7.99 -16.57 -27.34
N LEU A 115 -8.64 -15.60 -27.98
CA LEU A 115 -8.07 -14.86 -29.12
C LEU A 115 -6.79 -14.12 -28.74
N ALA A 116 -6.69 -13.60 -27.51
CA ALA A 116 -5.49 -12.94 -27.02
C ALA A 116 -4.32 -13.94 -26.83
N GLU A 117 -4.60 -15.16 -26.35
CA GLU A 117 -3.62 -16.25 -26.26
C GLU A 117 -3.19 -16.75 -27.64
N ILE A 118 -4.09 -16.86 -28.62
CA ILE A 118 -3.74 -17.20 -30.01
C ILE A 118 -2.80 -16.14 -30.62
N ARG A 119 -3.14 -14.84 -30.45
CA ARG A 119 -2.27 -13.75 -30.89
C ARG A 119 -0.91 -13.78 -30.18
N LYS A 120 -0.84 -14.26 -28.95
CA LYS A 120 0.41 -14.40 -28.19
C LYS A 120 1.29 -15.52 -28.76
N ALA A 121 0.71 -16.67 -29.06
CA ALA A 121 1.43 -17.78 -29.68
C ALA A 121 2.00 -17.42 -31.08
N LEU A 122 1.22 -16.73 -31.91
CA LEU A 122 1.70 -16.23 -33.21
C LEU A 122 2.95 -15.34 -33.07
N ARG A 123 2.99 -14.48 -32.04
CA ARG A 123 4.16 -13.63 -31.75
C ARG A 123 5.36 -14.46 -31.26
N GLU A 124 5.14 -15.51 -30.47
CA GLU A 124 6.21 -16.40 -29.99
C GLU A 124 6.88 -17.16 -31.15
N GLU A 125 6.13 -17.47 -32.20
CA GLU A 125 6.65 -18.03 -33.46
C GLU A 125 7.21 -16.99 -34.44
N LYS A 126 7.28 -15.71 -34.04
CA LYS A 126 7.80 -14.54 -34.81
C LYS A 126 6.94 -14.10 -36.00
N PHE A 127 5.69 -14.53 -36.08
CA PHE A 127 4.73 -13.98 -37.03
C PHE A 127 4.16 -12.67 -36.47
N LEU A 128 4.51 -11.54 -37.09
CA LEU A 128 4.00 -10.22 -36.69
C LEU A 128 3.00 -9.70 -37.73
N ALA A 129 2.03 -8.92 -37.27
CA ALA A 129 0.90 -8.38 -38.03
C ALA A 129 0.10 -9.48 -38.78
N PRO A 130 -0.39 -10.52 -38.08
CA PRO A 130 -1.18 -11.58 -38.72
C PRO A 130 -2.49 -11.03 -39.30
N GLU A 131 -2.81 -11.46 -40.52
CA GLU A 131 -4.09 -11.18 -41.18
C GLU A 131 -5.11 -12.20 -40.69
N LEU A 132 -5.74 -11.88 -39.55
CA LEU A 132 -6.83 -12.69 -38.99
C LEU A 132 -8.17 -12.17 -39.51
N GLU A 133 -8.97 -13.06 -40.08
CA GLU A 133 -10.38 -12.77 -40.37
C GLU A 133 -11.15 -12.62 -39.04
N GLU A 134 -12.28 -11.93 -39.10
CA GLU A 134 -13.21 -11.88 -37.96
C GLU A 134 -13.71 -13.29 -37.64
N GLU A 135 -13.65 -13.67 -36.36
CA GLU A 135 -14.01 -15.00 -35.92
C GLU A 135 -15.49 -15.31 -36.18
N LYS A 136 -15.76 -16.46 -36.80
CA LYS A 136 -17.11 -16.92 -37.09
C LYS A 136 -17.63 -17.75 -35.93
N VAL A 137 -18.67 -17.26 -35.28
CA VAL A 137 -19.40 -17.97 -34.22
C VAL A 137 -20.71 -18.49 -34.78
N ILE A 138 -20.77 -19.80 -35.04
CA ILE A 138 -21.92 -20.47 -35.65
C ILE A 138 -22.72 -21.18 -34.57
N TYR A 139 -23.99 -20.81 -34.42
CA TYR A 139 -24.91 -21.42 -33.47
C TYR A 139 -25.74 -22.54 -34.11
N ASP A 140 -25.75 -23.72 -33.50
CA ASP A 140 -26.63 -24.84 -33.82
C ASP A 140 -27.80 -24.88 -32.83
N SER A 141 -28.99 -24.50 -33.29
CA SER A 141 -30.20 -24.42 -32.48
C SER A 141 -30.79 -25.79 -32.10
N GLU A 142 -30.50 -26.87 -32.82
CA GLU A 142 -31.04 -28.19 -32.47
C GLU A 142 -30.32 -28.80 -31.26
N LYS A 143 -29.01 -28.54 -31.17
CA LYS A 143 -28.15 -29.06 -30.10
C LYS A 143 -27.87 -28.04 -29.00
N ASN A 144 -28.21 -26.77 -29.20
CA ASN A 144 -27.77 -25.63 -28.38
C ASN A 144 -26.24 -25.61 -28.22
N THR A 145 -25.54 -25.70 -29.35
CA THR A 145 -24.07 -25.72 -29.40
C THR A 145 -23.48 -24.60 -30.27
N ILE A 146 -22.23 -24.23 -29.99
CA ILE A 146 -21.49 -23.19 -30.70
C ILE A 146 -20.26 -23.81 -31.37
N ASN A 147 -20.08 -23.52 -32.65
CA ASN A 147 -18.88 -23.81 -33.42
C ASN A 147 -18.13 -22.51 -33.71
N ILE A 148 -16.88 -22.44 -33.29
CA ILE A 148 -16.02 -21.25 -33.44
C ILE A 148 -15.00 -21.56 -34.53
N GLU A 149 -14.92 -20.70 -35.54
CA GLU A 149 -13.93 -20.81 -36.61
C GLU A 149 -13.13 -19.50 -36.72
N LEU A 150 -11.84 -19.59 -36.45
CA LEU A 150 -10.89 -18.50 -36.67
C LEU A 150 -10.06 -18.84 -37.90
N ASN A 151 -10.21 -18.04 -38.97
CA ASN A 151 -9.43 -18.19 -40.19
C ASN A 151 -8.45 -17.03 -40.31
N GLY A 152 -7.34 -17.25 -41.00
CA GLY A 152 -6.42 -16.18 -41.30
C GLY A 152 -5.15 -16.69 -41.97
N LYS A 153 -4.18 -15.81 -42.10
CA LYS A 153 -2.84 -16.12 -42.56
C LYS A 153 -1.83 -15.56 -41.57
N VAL A 154 -0.70 -16.26 -41.44
CA VAL A 154 0.43 -15.69 -40.72
C VAL A 154 0.87 -14.39 -41.39
N GLY A 155 1.26 -13.42 -40.57
CA GLY A 155 1.90 -12.20 -41.06
C GLY A 155 3.35 -12.47 -41.44
N ALA A 156 4.05 -11.44 -41.94
CA ALA A 156 5.45 -11.55 -42.31
C ALA A 156 6.32 -12.03 -41.15
N VAL A 157 7.39 -12.77 -41.49
CA VAL A 157 8.43 -13.10 -40.50
C VAL A 157 9.28 -11.85 -40.31
N VAL A 158 9.21 -11.24 -39.12
CA VAL A 158 9.93 -9.99 -38.82
C VAL A 158 11.11 -10.26 -37.90
N ASN A 159 12.32 -10.02 -38.41
CA ASN A 159 13.54 -10.06 -37.63
C ASN A 159 13.89 -8.66 -37.12
N VAL A 160 13.82 -8.46 -35.81
CA VAL A 160 14.13 -7.17 -35.19
C VAL A 160 15.49 -7.24 -34.48
N SER A 161 16.43 -6.41 -34.91
CA SER A 161 17.79 -6.33 -34.38
C SER A 161 18.15 -4.92 -33.88
N VAL A 162 19.03 -4.83 -32.88
CA VAL A 162 19.53 -3.56 -32.35
C VAL A 162 21.05 -3.57 -32.37
N GLU A 163 21.65 -2.65 -33.11
CA GLU A 163 23.08 -2.41 -33.17
C GLU A 163 23.46 -1.21 -32.31
N ALA A 164 24.24 -1.44 -31.25
CA ALA A 164 24.66 -0.40 -30.31
C ALA A 164 26.13 -0.61 -29.88
N GLY A 165 27.02 -0.83 -30.87
CA GLY A 165 28.41 -1.20 -30.63
C GLY A 165 28.53 -2.47 -29.76
N ASP A 166 29.34 -2.41 -28.70
CA ASP A 166 29.58 -3.53 -27.78
C ASP A 166 28.44 -3.74 -26.75
N LYS A 167 27.41 -2.89 -26.74
CA LYS A 167 26.32 -2.92 -25.76
C LYS A 167 25.08 -3.64 -26.31
N LYS A 168 25.19 -4.97 -26.46
CA LYS A 168 24.05 -5.81 -26.87
C LYS A 168 22.91 -5.76 -25.83
N LEU A 169 21.68 -5.58 -26.32
CA LEU A 169 20.48 -5.67 -25.49
C LEU A 169 19.99 -7.11 -25.40
N GLY A 170 19.66 -7.55 -24.19
CA GLY A 170 18.97 -8.83 -23.99
C GLY A 170 17.57 -8.82 -24.61
N GLU A 171 17.09 -9.98 -25.03
CA GLU A 171 15.83 -10.16 -25.74
C GLU A 171 14.62 -9.61 -24.95
N LYS A 172 14.54 -9.89 -23.64
CA LYS A 172 13.49 -9.36 -22.75
C LYS A 172 13.44 -7.82 -22.75
N THR A 173 14.60 -7.16 -22.79
CA THR A 173 14.68 -5.69 -22.82
C THR A 173 14.24 -5.15 -24.17
N GLN A 174 14.62 -5.83 -25.27
CA GLN A 174 14.14 -5.46 -26.60
C GLN A 174 12.62 -5.58 -26.69
N THR A 175 12.02 -6.68 -26.21
CA THR A 175 10.55 -6.85 -26.18
C THR A 175 9.85 -5.77 -25.35
N LYS A 176 10.48 -5.29 -24.28
CA LYS A 176 9.92 -4.20 -23.46
C LYS A 176 9.94 -2.84 -24.19
N LEU A 177 11.01 -2.55 -24.92
CA LEU A 177 11.24 -1.22 -25.53
C LEU A 177 10.63 -1.10 -26.93
N LEU A 178 10.70 -2.15 -27.73
CA LEU A 178 10.29 -2.15 -29.13
C LEU A 178 8.83 -2.55 -29.27
N SER A 179 7.96 -1.59 -29.62
CA SER A 179 6.51 -1.82 -29.75
C SER A 179 6.19 -2.94 -30.74
N ILE A 180 6.94 -3.06 -31.83
CA ILE A 180 6.85 -4.15 -32.82
C ILE A 180 6.95 -5.54 -32.16
N LYS A 181 7.91 -5.73 -31.23
CA LYS A 181 8.06 -7.02 -30.52
C LYS A 181 6.97 -7.24 -29.47
N ARG A 182 6.43 -6.17 -28.89
CA ARG A 182 5.44 -6.23 -27.79
C ARG A 182 4.03 -6.46 -28.30
N GLU A 183 3.63 -5.68 -29.29
CA GLU A 183 2.27 -5.60 -29.83
C GLU A 183 2.13 -6.48 -31.08
N GLY A 184 3.24 -6.80 -31.73
CA GLY A 184 3.25 -7.58 -32.96
C GLY A 184 2.65 -6.82 -34.14
N THR A 185 2.76 -5.49 -34.17
CA THR A 185 2.38 -4.66 -35.31
C THR A 185 3.62 -4.31 -36.14
N LEU A 186 3.44 -4.18 -37.46
CA LEU A 186 4.48 -3.74 -38.38
C LEU A 186 4.03 -2.45 -39.07
N ASP A 187 4.06 -1.35 -38.33
CA ASP A 187 3.71 -0.02 -38.81
C ASP A 187 4.82 0.99 -38.50
N TYR A 188 4.87 2.07 -39.29
CA TYR A 188 5.94 3.06 -39.21
C TYR A 188 5.95 3.78 -37.84
N ALA A 189 4.77 4.02 -37.25
CA ALA A 189 4.67 4.65 -35.94
C ALA A 189 5.26 3.75 -34.84
N ALA A 190 5.00 2.45 -34.87
CA ALA A 190 5.61 1.47 -33.96
C ALA A 190 7.13 1.37 -34.14
N ILE A 191 7.63 1.46 -35.39
CA ILE A 191 9.07 1.50 -35.70
C ILE A 191 9.72 2.74 -35.08
N ILE A 192 9.20 3.93 -35.34
CA ILE A 192 9.73 5.20 -34.83
C ILE A 192 9.60 5.31 -33.31
N GLU A 193 8.50 4.81 -32.75
CA GLU A 193 8.35 4.72 -31.30
C GLU A 193 9.45 3.84 -30.67
N GLY A 194 9.78 2.71 -31.30
CA GLY A 194 10.89 1.85 -30.90
C GLY A 194 12.23 2.60 -30.89
N SER A 195 12.53 3.39 -31.91
CA SER A 195 13.73 4.23 -31.98
C SER A 195 13.78 5.25 -30.84
N ARG A 196 12.67 5.95 -30.59
CA ARG A 196 12.56 6.95 -29.51
C ARG A 196 12.77 6.30 -28.13
N ARG A 197 12.13 5.16 -27.87
CA ARG A 197 12.25 4.43 -26.60
C ARG A 197 13.67 3.88 -26.38
N LEU A 198 14.31 3.37 -27.42
CA LEU A 198 15.72 2.95 -27.36
C LEU A 198 16.66 4.12 -27.08
N ARG A 199 16.44 5.27 -27.74
CA ARG A 199 17.23 6.48 -27.50
C ARG A 199 17.13 6.90 -26.04
N ASN A 200 15.91 7.05 -25.52
CA ASN A 200 15.69 7.40 -24.11
C ASN A 200 16.35 6.39 -23.17
N PHE A 201 16.21 5.08 -23.44
CA PHE A 201 16.82 4.01 -22.65
C PHE A 201 18.35 4.11 -22.52
N TYR A 202 19.04 4.51 -23.60
CA TYR A 202 20.48 4.71 -23.58
C TYR A 202 20.88 6.02 -22.91
N GLN A 203 20.14 7.11 -23.15
CA GLN A 203 20.34 8.39 -22.47
C GLN A 203 20.23 8.25 -20.95
N GLU A 204 19.22 7.52 -20.48
CA GLU A 204 18.98 7.22 -19.06
C GLU A 204 20.11 6.38 -18.40
N ARG A 205 21.01 5.79 -19.20
CA ARG A 205 22.20 5.03 -18.73
C ARG A 205 23.51 5.84 -18.82
N GLY A 206 23.39 7.13 -19.06
CA GLY A 206 24.51 8.07 -19.13
C GLY A 206 25.01 8.36 -20.55
N TYR A 207 24.42 7.78 -21.60
CA TYR A 207 24.71 8.17 -22.98
C TYR A 207 23.80 9.32 -23.42
N PHE A 208 23.89 10.47 -22.74
CA PHE A 208 22.90 11.56 -22.85
C PHE A 208 22.75 12.14 -24.26
N PHE A 209 23.74 11.96 -25.14
CA PHE A 209 23.71 12.38 -26.54
C PHE A 209 23.50 11.20 -27.50
N ALA A 210 22.97 10.07 -27.03
CA ALA A 210 22.67 8.94 -27.90
C ALA A 210 21.59 9.30 -28.92
N GLU A 211 21.75 8.83 -30.15
CA GLU A 211 20.74 8.89 -31.21
C GLU A 211 20.47 7.50 -31.78
N VAL A 212 19.23 7.24 -32.18
CA VAL A 212 18.82 5.93 -32.71
C VAL A 212 18.02 6.13 -33.99
N THR A 213 18.46 5.48 -35.05
CA THR A 213 17.75 5.45 -36.34
C THR A 213 17.30 4.02 -36.65
N ALA A 214 16.12 3.87 -37.24
CA ALA A 214 15.64 2.58 -37.73
C ALA A 214 15.87 2.50 -39.23
N ILE A 215 16.37 1.36 -39.69
CA ILE A 215 16.47 1.02 -41.10
C ILE A 215 15.76 -0.31 -41.33
N CYS A 216 15.10 -0.46 -42.47
CA CYS A 216 14.35 -1.65 -42.79
C CYS A 216 14.88 -2.29 -44.08
N SER A 217 14.75 -3.60 -44.20
CA SER A 217 14.98 -4.35 -45.44
C SER A 217 13.93 -5.45 -45.59
N VAL A 218 13.62 -5.80 -46.83
CA VAL A 218 12.66 -6.86 -47.18
C VAL A 218 13.31 -7.86 -48.13
N ASN A 219 13.07 -9.16 -47.90
CA ASN A 219 13.58 -10.24 -48.72
C ASN A 219 12.45 -11.22 -49.11
N PRO A 220 12.19 -11.48 -50.41
CA PRO A 220 12.81 -10.85 -51.58
C PRO A 220 12.43 -9.36 -51.75
N GLU A 221 13.30 -8.59 -52.41
CA GLU A 221 13.12 -7.16 -52.66
C GLU A 221 11.84 -6.86 -53.46
N PHE A 222 11.27 -5.66 -53.30
CA PHE A 222 10.16 -5.22 -54.13
C PHE A 222 10.60 -5.09 -55.59
N ALA A 223 9.76 -5.55 -56.54
CA ALA A 223 10.05 -5.42 -57.96
C ALA A 223 10.04 -3.93 -58.36
N GLU A 224 10.85 -3.54 -59.36
CA GLU A 224 11.00 -2.14 -59.80
C GLU A 224 9.66 -1.47 -60.20
N GLU A 225 8.65 -2.26 -60.58
CA GLU A 225 7.31 -1.80 -60.96
C GLU A 225 6.37 -1.53 -59.76
N GLU A 226 6.67 -2.09 -58.57
CA GLU A 226 5.90 -1.90 -57.33
C GLU A 226 6.46 -0.77 -56.45
N ALA A 227 7.70 -0.34 -56.70
CA ALA A 227 8.48 0.52 -55.80
C ALA A 227 8.52 1.98 -56.28
N SER A 228 7.74 2.86 -55.65
CA SER A 228 8.09 4.29 -55.62
C SER A 228 9.33 4.49 -54.73
N VAL A 229 10.52 4.20 -55.28
CA VAL A 229 11.84 4.52 -54.70
C VAL A 229 12.02 4.08 -53.23
N THR A 230 12.22 2.78 -52.99
CA THR A 230 12.64 2.29 -51.66
C THR A 230 13.78 1.30 -51.77
N THR A 231 15.02 1.80 -51.68
CA THR A 231 16.21 0.96 -51.52
C THR A 231 16.20 0.27 -50.17
N ASN A 232 16.58 -1.01 -50.13
CA ASN A 232 16.81 -1.74 -48.88
C ASN A 232 17.80 -1.01 -47.96
N GLU A 233 17.69 -1.26 -46.65
CA GLU A 233 18.48 -0.62 -45.58
C GLU A 233 18.26 0.90 -45.40
N THR A 234 17.08 1.40 -45.75
CA THR A 234 16.74 2.83 -45.55
C THR A 234 15.61 3.03 -44.54
N ASP A 235 15.55 4.24 -43.98
CA ASP A 235 14.43 4.72 -43.15
C ASP A 235 13.17 4.98 -44.00
N VAL A 236 13.35 5.39 -45.26
CA VAL A 236 12.26 5.56 -46.24
C VAL A 236 11.51 4.24 -46.45
N LEU A 237 12.21 3.11 -46.58
CA LEU A 237 11.57 1.80 -46.69
C LEU A 237 10.74 1.45 -45.44
N CYS A 238 11.18 1.85 -44.24
CA CYS A 238 10.37 1.65 -43.02
C CYS A 238 9.02 2.36 -43.08
N SER A 239 8.94 3.53 -43.73
CA SER A 239 7.67 4.25 -43.90
C SER A 239 6.74 3.55 -44.90
N ALA A 240 7.31 2.91 -45.93
CA ALA A 240 6.55 2.19 -46.95
C ALA A 240 5.96 0.86 -46.45
N LEU A 241 6.51 0.27 -45.38
CA LEU A 241 5.95 -0.93 -44.73
C LEU A 241 4.56 -0.70 -44.13
N SER A 242 4.15 0.56 -43.93
CA SER A 242 2.92 0.94 -43.20
C SER A 242 1.70 1.24 -44.07
N GLY A 243 1.82 1.14 -45.40
CA GLY A 243 0.76 1.51 -46.34
C GLY A 243 0.09 0.33 -47.04
N ALA A 244 -1.12 0.56 -47.54
CA ALA A 244 -1.86 -0.28 -48.49
C ALA A 244 -1.15 -0.50 -49.85
N GLY A 245 0.14 -0.17 -49.96
CA GLY A 245 0.97 -0.35 -51.16
C GLY A 245 1.62 -1.73 -51.27
N ALA A 246 1.46 -2.61 -50.29
CA ALA A 246 1.78 -4.02 -50.44
C ALA A 246 0.58 -4.78 -51.04
N GLU A 247 0.10 -4.39 -52.22
CA GLU A 247 -0.94 -5.14 -52.96
C GLU A 247 -0.47 -6.57 -53.37
N GLY A 248 0.77 -6.94 -53.05
CA GLY A 248 1.33 -8.30 -53.17
C GLY A 248 1.54 -9.07 -51.87
N GLY A 249 1.16 -8.54 -50.70
CA GLY A 249 1.28 -9.21 -49.39
C GLY A 249 2.73 -9.28 -48.85
N LEU A 250 2.91 -9.02 -47.56
CA LEU A 250 4.19 -9.23 -46.85
C LEU A 250 4.32 -10.66 -46.32
N SER A 251 3.29 -11.49 -46.46
CA SER A 251 3.14 -12.83 -45.88
C SER A 251 4.25 -13.80 -46.30
N ASP A 252 4.74 -13.68 -47.53
CA ASP A 252 5.79 -14.53 -48.10
C ASP A 252 7.20 -13.90 -48.00
N ARG A 253 7.34 -12.76 -47.31
CA ARG A 253 8.59 -12.00 -47.22
C ARG A 253 9.14 -11.98 -45.80
N VAL A 254 10.46 -11.97 -45.68
CA VAL A 254 11.15 -11.72 -44.41
C VAL A 254 11.48 -10.24 -44.33
N VAL A 255 10.98 -9.57 -43.28
CA VAL A 255 11.26 -8.15 -43.02
C VAL A 255 12.32 -8.07 -41.92
N GLU A 256 13.41 -7.37 -42.16
CA GLU A 256 14.40 -7.06 -41.12
C GLU A 256 14.26 -5.59 -40.71
N VAL A 257 14.00 -5.36 -39.42
CA VAL A 257 13.96 -4.02 -38.82
C VAL A 257 15.16 -3.87 -37.90
N LYS A 258 16.08 -2.99 -38.28
CA LYS A 258 17.37 -2.84 -37.64
C LYS A 258 17.52 -1.44 -37.05
N TYR A 259 17.68 -1.38 -35.74
CA TYR A 259 17.87 -0.12 -35.01
C TYR A 259 19.36 0.16 -34.82
N LYS A 260 19.88 1.19 -35.47
CA LYS A 260 21.27 1.67 -35.34
C LYS A 260 21.35 2.75 -34.27
N ALA A 261 21.98 2.43 -33.14
CA ALA A 261 22.18 3.35 -32.02
C ALA A 261 23.61 3.90 -32.01
N ASN A 262 23.75 5.21 -32.20
CA ASN A 262 24.99 5.93 -31.99
C ASN A 262 25.04 6.44 -30.54
N LEU A 263 25.82 5.77 -29.69
CA LEU A 263 25.86 6.03 -28.25
C LEU A 263 26.70 7.25 -27.85
N ASN A 264 27.52 7.82 -28.75
CA ASN A 264 28.46 8.90 -28.44
C ASN A 264 29.26 8.63 -27.14
N ARG A 265 29.31 9.58 -26.20
CA ARG A 265 30.05 9.49 -24.93
C ARG A 265 29.14 9.19 -23.74
N GLN A 266 29.66 8.42 -22.79
CA GLN A 266 29.00 8.14 -21.53
C GLN A 266 29.45 9.13 -20.45
N LEU A 267 28.52 9.94 -19.94
CA LEU A 267 28.78 10.97 -18.94
C LEU A 267 28.12 10.63 -17.59
N ARG A 268 28.42 11.41 -16.55
CA ARG A 268 27.74 11.39 -15.25
C ARG A 268 27.00 12.70 -15.03
N LEU A 269 25.70 12.67 -14.75
CA LEU A 269 24.97 13.86 -14.31
C LEU A 269 25.35 14.17 -12.86
N VAL A 270 26.19 15.20 -12.68
CA VAL A 270 26.77 15.55 -11.37
C VAL A 270 26.06 16.70 -10.68
N ASP A 271 25.33 17.50 -11.44
CA ASP A 271 24.76 18.75 -10.94
C ASP A 271 23.58 19.19 -11.83
N ILE A 272 22.51 19.65 -11.21
CA ILE A 272 21.38 20.30 -11.87
C ILE A 272 21.29 21.71 -11.28
N ARG A 273 21.21 22.72 -12.14
CA ARG A 273 21.24 24.13 -11.74
C ARG A 273 19.98 24.84 -12.18
N LEU A 274 19.62 25.85 -11.42
CA LEU A 274 18.58 26.80 -11.75
C LEU A 274 19.19 28.21 -11.73
N ARG A 275 19.03 28.96 -12.82
CA ARG A 275 19.56 30.32 -12.97
C ARG A 275 18.44 31.25 -13.42
N GLY A 276 18.51 32.51 -13.00
CA GLY A 276 17.59 33.57 -13.44
C GLY A 276 16.38 33.80 -12.54
N THR A 277 16.23 33.00 -11.47
CA THR A 277 15.19 33.19 -10.44
C THR A 277 15.75 32.96 -9.04
N ASP A 278 15.25 33.72 -8.05
CA ASP A 278 15.48 33.52 -6.61
C ASP A 278 14.21 33.04 -5.88
N LYS A 279 13.09 32.93 -6.59
CA LYS A 279 11.77 32.58 -6.03
C LYS A 279 11.61 31.09 -5.77
N ILE A 280 12.36 30.28 -6.52
CA ILE A 280 12.45 28.84 -6.36
C ILE A 280 13.93 28.44 -6.39
N THR A 281 14.31 27.49 -5.56
CA THR A 281 15.67 26.91 -5.59
C THR A 281 15.65 25.52 -6.20
N ILE A 282 16.80 25.05 -6.69
CA ILE A 282 16.90 23.68 -7.22
C ILE A 282 16.46 22.64 -6.16
N ALA A 283 16.80 22.87 -4.90
CA ALA A 283 16.43 21.99 -3.80
C ALA A 283 14.91 21.94 -3.54
N ASP A 284 14.17 22.96 -3.95
CA ASP A 284 12.70 22.97 -3.87
C ASP A 284 12.08 22.15 -5.00
N ILE A 285 12.70 22.18 -6.19
CA ILE A 285 12.19 21.50 -7.40
C ILE A 285 12.73 20.08 -7.60
N GLN A 286 13.84 19.70 -6.97
CA GLN A 286 14.52 18.41 -7.17
C GLN A 286 13.59 17.19 -7.06
N SER A 287 12.60 17.24 -6.15
CA SER A 287 11.69 16.13 -5.90
C SER A 287 10.63 15.92 -6.99
N VAL A 288 10.34 16.95 -7.80
CA VAL A 288 9.39 16.86 -8.92
C VAL A 288 10.07 16.78 -10.27
N LEU A 289 11.37 17.10 -10.33
CA LEU A 289 12.19 16.80 -11.50
C LEU A 289 12.31 15.29 -11.64
N LYS A 290 12.11 14.80 -12.86
CA LYS A 290 12.40 13.41 -13.22
C LYS A 290 13.90 13.19 -13.37
N SER A 291 14.66 14.24 -13.69
CA SER A 291 16.12 14.19 -13.71
C SER A 291 16.69 13.99 -12.30
N GLN A 292 17.66 13.10 -12.15
CA GLN A 292 18.33 12.84 -10.87
C GLN A 292 19.84 12.89 -10.99
N GLU A 293 20.50 13.57 -10.06
CA GLU A 293 21.95 13.57 -9.92
C GLU A 293 22.49 12.18 -9.54
N LYS A 294 23.78 11.96 -9.76
CA LYS A 294 24.45 10.72 -9.32
C LYS A 294 24.32 10.52 -7.79
N SER A 295 23.96 9.29 -7.38
CA SER A 295 23.89 8.94 -5.95
C SER A 295 25.25 8.56 -5.35
N LEU A 296 25.49 8.92 -4.08
CA LEU A 296 26.70 8.57 -3.32
C LEU A 296 26.80 7.07 -3.02
N LEU A 297 25.66 6.37 -2.92
CA LEU A 297 25.57 4.93 -2.61
C LEU A 297 25.46 4.08 -3.89
N GLY A 298 26.36 4.29 -4.86
CA GLY A 298 26.44 3.57 -6.15
C GLY A 298 26.64 2.04 -6.09
N VAL A 299 26.25 1.38 -4.99
CA VAL A 299 26.49 -0.01 -4.62
C VAL A 299 25.32 -0.94 -4.96
N ILE A 300 24.17 -0.44 -5.42
CA ILE A 300 23.05 -1.27 -5.92
C ILE A 300 22.80 -0.94 -7.41
N PRO A 301 23.54 -1.57 -8.35
CA PRO A 301 23.48 -1.26 -9.79
C PRO A 301 22.12 -1.53 -10.45
N TYR A 302 21.26 -2.32 -9.80
CA TYR A 302 19.98 -2.77 -10.36
C TYR A 302 18.95 -1.64 -10.58
N PHE A 303 19.08 -0.50 -9.87
CA PHE A 303 18.10 0.60 -9.92
C PHE A 303 18.50 1.81 -10.79
N GLY A 304 19.66 1.80 -11.45
CA GLY A 304 19.97 2.75 -12.54
C GLY A 304 20.52 4.14 -12.16
N TYR A 305 20.63 4.51 -10.88
CA TYR A 305 21.03 5.88 -10.47
C TYR A 305 22.54 6.13 -10.25
N GLY A 306 23.40 5.17 -10.61
CA GLY A 306 24.84 5.24 -10.31
C GLY A 306 25.61 6.37 -11.02
N ARG A 307 25.07 6.92 -12.11
CA ARG A 307 25.67 8.03 -12.88
C ARG A 307 24.72 9.21 -13.09
N GLY A 308 23.59 9.22 -12.38
CA GLY A 308 22.47 10.14 -12.60
C GLY A 308 21.57 9.71 -13.77
N TYR A 309 20.36 10.25 -13.83
CA TYR A 309 19.25 9.79 -14.68
C TYR A 309 18.62 10.98 -15.39
N THR A 310 18.68 11.04 -16.73
CA THR A 310 17.98 12.03 -17.54
C THR A 310 17.93 11.60 -19.02
N SER A 311 17.09 12.25 -19.83
CA SER A 311 16.92 12.07 -21.28
C SER A 311 16.31 13.34 -21.88
N THR A 312 16.32 13.49 -23.21
CA THR A 312 15.71 14.66 -23.88
C THR A 312 14.23 14.82 -23.51
N GLU A 313 13.49 13.71 -23.44
CA GLU A 313 12.07 13.71 -23.05
C GLU A 313 11.88 14.08 -21.58
N ILE A 314 12.77 13.62 -20.71
CA ILE A 314 12.79 14.01 -19.30
C ILE A 314 13.10 15.51 -19.14
N LEU A 315 14.09 16.03 -19.85
CA LEU A 315 14.49 17.45 -19.77
C LEU A 315 13.38 18.39 -20.24
N GLU A 316 12.66 18.06 -21.31
CA GLU A 316 11.50 18.86 -21.75
C GLU A 316 10.34 18.78 -20.75
N SER A 317 10.07 17.59 -20.19
CA SER A 317 9.09 17.43 -19.13
C SER A 317 9.45 18.26 -17.89
N ASP A 318 10.73 18.26 -17.51
CA ASP A 318 11.27 19.01 -16.38
C ASP A 318 11.19 20.53 -16.65
N ARG A 319 11.55 20.99 -17.86
CA ARG A 319 11.44 22.39 -18.31
C ARG A 319 10.00 22.91 -18.21
N LEU A 320 9.04 22.13 -18.71
CA LEU A 320 7.62 22.44 -18.60
C LEU A 320 7.14 22.46 -17.15
N THR A 321 7.71 21.61 -16.29
CA THR A 321 7.41 21.57 -14.85
C THR A 321 7.88 22.85 -14.16
N VAL A 322 9.12 23.29 -14.42
CA VAL A 322 9.67 24.56 -13.90
C VAL A 322 8.86 25.75 -14.42
N LEU A 323 8.54 25.78 -15.71
CA LEU A 323 7.70 26.82 -16.30
C LEU A 323 6.31 26.88 -15.67
N SER A 324 5.66 25.72 -15.48
CA SER A 324 4.36 25.65 -14.83
C SER A 324 4.42 26.16 -13.40
N LEU A 325 5.48 25.81 -12.65
CA LEU A 325 5.67 26.30 -11.28
C LEU A 325 5.79 27.83 -11.22
N MET A 326 6.60 28.44 -12.09
CA MET A 326 6.73 29.90 -12.17
C MET A 326 5.38 30.56 -12.45
N ARG A 327 4.60 30.00 -13.39
CA ARG A 327 3.25 30.50 -13.70
C ARG A 327 2.28 30.38 -12.53
N GLU A 328 2.36 29.32 -11.72
CA GLU A 328 1.53 29.18 -10.53
C GLU A 328 1.99 30.07 -9.35
N LEU A 329 3.23 30.59 -9.40
CA LEU A 329 3.72 31.59 -8.44
C LEU A 329 3.31 33.03 -8.80
N GLY A 330 2.69 33.26 -9.96
CA GLY A 330 2.30 34.60 -10.43
C GLY A 330 3.00 35.07 -11.69
N TYR A 331 4.05 34.39 -12.12
CA TYR A 331 4.88 34.81 -13.25
C TYR A 331 4.30 34.28 -14.57
N ARG A 332 3.19 34.87 -15.02
CA ARG A 332 2.45 34.44 -16.22
C ARG A 332 3.28 34.46 -17.50
N ARG A 333 4.12 35.48 -17.64
CA ARG A 333 5.00 35.73 -18.79
C ARG A 333 6.37 35.06 -18.66
N ALA A 334 6.55 34.14 -17.69
CA ALA A 334 7.83 33.46 -17.51
C ALA A 334 8.19 32.57 -18.71
N GLU A 335 9.48 32.50 -19.01
CA GLU A 335 10.07 31.59 -20.00
C GLU A 335 11.16 30.74 -19.35
N VAL A 336 11.29 29.49 -19.81
CA VAL A 336 12.29 28.55 -19.29
C VAL A 336 12.96 27.82 -20.44
N SER A 337 14.28 27.87 -20.48
CA SER A 337 15.14 27.13 -21.41
C SER A 337 16.05 26.16 -20.66
N VAL A 338 16.59 25.16 -21.36
CA VAL A 338 17.49 24.14 -20.80
C VAL A 338 18.81 24.19 -21.54
N GLU A 339 19.89 24.38 -20.79
CA GLU A 339 21.25 24.32 -21.28
C GLU A 339 21.94 23.04 -20.78
N GLN A 340 22.64 22.36 -21.69
CA GLN A 340 23.41 21.15 -21.37
C GLN A 340 24.90 21.46 -21.48
N GLY A 341 25.60 21.43 -20.34
CA GLY A 341 27.04 21.67 -20.25
C GLY A 341 27.80 20.37 -20.00
N VAL A 342 28.91 20.17 -20.71
CA VAL A 342 29.88 19.11 -20.38
C VAL A 342 31.10 19.75 -19.76
N THR A 343 31.59 19.19 -18.65
CA THR A 343 32.80 19.68 -17.98
C THR A 343 34.04 19.55 -18.87
N PRO A 344 35.09 20.36 -18.65
CA PRO A 344 36.31 20.32 -19.47
C PRO A 344 37.01 18.96 -19.49
N ASN A 345 36.88 18.15 -18.43
CA ASN A 345 37.40 16.78 -18.37
C ASN A 345 36.62 15.80 -19.27
N GLY A 346 35.48 16.21 -19.85
CA GLY A 346 34.67 15.40 -20.75
C GLY A 346 33.91 14.26 -20.08
N GLU A 347 33.86 14.20 -18.75
CA GLU A 347 33.26 13.07 -18.00
C GLU A 347 31.90 13.39 -17.37
N ASP A 348 31.61 14.67 -17.10
CA ASP A 348 30.47 15.07 -16.30
C ASP A 348 29.52 15.99 -17.11
N LEU A 349 28.22 15.75 -16.93
CA LEU A 349 27.12 16.53 -17.47
C LEU A 349 26.56 17.43 -16.37
N ILE A 350 26.32 18.70 -16.72
CA ILE A 350 25.64 19.70 -15.91
C ILE A 350 24.42 20.18 -16.70
N ILE A 351 23.25 20.08 -16.09
CA ILE A 351 22.00 20.61 -16.67
C ILE A 351 21.70 21.94 -15.99
N THR A 352 21.46 23.00 -16.78
CA THR A 352 21.06 24.31 -16.24
C THR A 352 19.71 24.72 -16.82
N PHE A 353 18.71 24.87 -15.94
CA PHE A 353 17.46 25.52 -16.28
C PHE A 353 17.64 27.03 -16.15
N VAL A 354 17.45 27.76 -17.25
CA VAL A 354 17.52 29.23 -17.27
C VAL A 354 16.10 29.77 -17.31
N VAL A 355 15.74 30.56 -16.31
CA VAL A 355 14.41 31.13 -16.10
C VAL A 355 14.46 32.62 -16.36
N GLU A 356 13.57 33.11 -17.21
CA GLU A 356 13.25 34.53 -17.34
C GLU A 356 11.90 34.76 -16.68
N GLU A 357 11.88 35.41 -15.51
CA GLU A 357 10.68 35.47 -14.67
C GLU A 357 9.55 36.32 -15.29
N GLY A 358 9.89 37.45 -15.90
CA GLY A 358 8.91 38.50 -16.23
C GLY A 358 8.34 39.19 -14.98
N ILE A 359 7.39 40.12 -15.16
CA ILE A 359 6.70 40.79 -14.05
C ILE A 359 5.60 39.89 -13.45
N PRO A 360 5.40 39.91 -12.11
CA PRO A 360 4.37 39.10 -11.47
C PRO A 360 2.98 39.68 -11.74
N THR A 361 1.96 38.81 -11.81
CA THR A 361 0.55 39.20 -11.91
C THR A 361 -0.14 38.98 -10.57
N ALA A 362 -0.84 39.99 -10.04
CA ALA A 362 -1.61 39.95 -8.79
C ALA A 362 -3.13 40.04 -9.04
N ILE A 363 -3.91 39.45 -8.13
CA ILE A 363 -5.37 39.51 -8.16
C ILE A 363 -5.83 40.77 -7.43
N ALA A 364 -6.37 41.74 -8.16
CA ALA A 364 -6.85 43.00 -7.59
C ALA A 364 -8.29 42.89 -7.04
N ASP A 365 -9.13 42.10 -7.70
CA ASP A 365 -10.54 41.96 -7.33
C ASP A 365 -11.10 40.59 -7.74
N VAL A 366 -12.17 40.18 -7.07
CA VAL A 366 -12.90 38.93 -7.33
C VAL A 366 -14.39 39.19 -7.43
N ASP A 367 -14.95 38.79 -8.55
CA ASP A 367 -16.38 38.95 -8.85
C ASP A 367 -17.07 37.63 -9.12
N ILE A 368 -18.38 37.60 -8.95
CA ILE A 368 -19.22 36.43 -9.25
C ILE A 368 -20.40 36.92 -10.09
N GLU A 369 -20.65 36.27 -11.21
CA GLU A 369 -21.72 36.61 -12.14
C GLU A 369 -22.58 35.37 -12.45
N GLY A 370 -23.87 35.56 -12.71
CA GLY A 370 -24.78 34.49 -13.16
C GLY A 370 -25.52 33.72 -12.05
N ASN A 371 -25.22 33.97 -10.78
CA ASN A 371 -25.93 33.38 -9.65
C ASN A 371 -27.31 34.05 -9.42
N THR A 372 -28.32 33.22 -9.10
CA THR A 372 -29.69 33.69 -8.80
C THR A 372 -30.24 33.09 -7.51
N THR A 373 -29.80 31.89 -7.15
CA THR A 373 -30.25 31.15 -5.97
C THR A 373 -29.54 31.64 -4.69
N TYR A 374 -28.25 31.99 -4.80
CA TYR A 374 -27.44 32.49 -3.69
C TYR A 374 -26.87 33.88 -4.02
N SER A 375 -26.68 34.71 -3.00
CA SER A 375 -26.09 36.04 -3.17
C SER A 375 -24.57 35.99 -3.37
N ASP A 376 -24.01 37.01 -4.00
CA ASP A 376 -22.57 37.16 -4.24
C ASP A 376 -21.80 37.07 -2.92
N ASP A 377 -22.27 37.74 -1.87
CA ASP A 377 -21.64 37.71 -0.55
C ASP A 377 -21.61 36.31 0.06
N ALA A 378 -22.67 35.52 -0.13
CA ALA A 378 -22.73 34.15 0.38
C ALA A 378 -21.72 33.24 -0.32
N LEU A 379 -21.53 33.42 -1.64
CA LEU A 379 -20.56 32.67 -2.44
C LEU A 379 -19.13 33.17 -2.22
N LYS A 380 -18.91 34.49 -2.13
CA LYS A 380 -17.62 35.11 -1.80
C LYS A 380 -17.12 34.67 -0.41
N ALA A 381 -18.02 34.46 0.55
CA ALA A 381 -17.66 33.92 1.87
C ALA A 381 -17.15 32.46 1.85
N LYS A 382 -17.41 31.70 0.77
CA LYS A 382 -16.87 30.34 0.57
C LYS A 382 -15.55 30.32 -0.17
N LEU A 383 -15.24 31.38 -0.91
CA LEU A 383 -13.98 31.48 -1.63
C LEU A 383 -12.79 31.66 -0.66
N PRO A 384 -11.62 31.08 -0.99
CA PRO A 384 -10.40 31.42 -0.28
C PRO A 384 -10.06 32.91 -0.45
N SER A 385 -9.28 33.48 0.45
CA SER A 385 -8.76 34.84 0.28
C SER A 385 -7.81 34.86 -0.94
N LEU A 386 -8.26 35.53 -2.01
CA LEU A 386 -7.56 35.66 -3.29
C LEU A 386 -7.04 37.08 -3.56
N VAL A 387 -7.78 38.11 -3.13
CA VAL A 387 -7.42 39.52 -3.35
C VAL A 387 -6.07 39.84 -2.69
N GLY A 388 -5.19 40.51 -3.45
CA GLY A 388 -3.85 40.88 -3.01
C GLY A 388 -2.80 39.76 -3.13
N LYS A 389 -3.20 38.55 -3.52
CA LYS A 389 -2.25 37.45 -3.81
C LYS A 389 -1.87 37.43 -5.29
N ASN A 390 -0.74 36.80 -5.58
CA ASN A 390 -0.35 36.50 -6.96
C ASN A 390 -1.41 35.63 -7.65
N PHE A 391 -1.64 35.88 -8.93
CA PHE A 391 -2.53 35.07 -9.75
C PHE A 391 -1.93 33.68 -9.96
N SER A 392 -2.74 32.64 -9.76
CA SER A 392 -2.38 31.30 -10.19
C SER A 392 -3.62 30.60 -10.71
N ARG A 393 -3.45 29.73 -11.71
CA ARG A 393 -4.58 29.00 -12.30
C ARG A 393 -5.12 28.01 -11.27
N ALA A 394 -4.26 27.47 -10.43
CA ALA A 394 -4.61 26.62 -9.31
C ALA A 394 -5.54 27.33 -8.30
N ARG A 395 -5.20 28.55 -7.85
CA ARG A 395 -6.05 29.35 -6.95
C ARG A 395 -7.42 29.63 -7.56
N ALA A 396 -7.46 30.06 -8.83
CA ALA A 396 -8.71 30.33 -9.53
C ALA A 396 -9.57 29.05 -9.69
N ARG A 397 -8.96 27.93 -10.09
CA ARG A 397 -9.67 26.64 -10.18
C ARG A 397 -10.17 26.14 -8.82
N ASN A 398 -9.44 26.40 -7.73
CA ASN A 398 -9.93 26.08 -6.40
C ASN A 398 -11.15 26.92 -6.04
N GLY A 399 -11.20 28.20 -6.41
CA GLY A 399 -12.41 28.99 -6.25
C GLY A 399 -13.63 28.41 -7.00
N VAL A 400 -13.44 28.00 -8.26
CA VAL A 400 -14.49 27.27 -9.01
C VAL A 400 -14.93 26.02 -8.26
N LYS A 401 -13.96 25.22 -7.78
CA LYS A 401 -14.23 23.99 -7.04
C LYS A 401 -15.00 24.25 -5.75
N GLU A 402 -14.64 25.23 -4.95
CA GLU A 402 -15.34 25.56 -3.69
C GLU A 402 -16.79 25.99 -3.96
N ILE A 403 -17.01 26.84 -4.97
CA ILE A 403 -18.38 27.25 -5.37
C ILE A 403 -19.16 26.03 -5.87
N SER A 404 -18.62 25.24 -6.82
CA SER A 404 -19.29 24.04 -7.32
C SER A 404 -19.58 23.02 -6.21
N GLN A 405 -18.66 22.86 -5.25
CA GLN A 405 -18.87 21.97 -4.09
C GLN A 405 -19.96 22.50 -3.18
N PHE A 406 -20.03 23.81 -2.93
CA PHE A 406 -21.10 24.41 -2.16
C PHE A 406 -22.48 24.16 -2.80
N TYR A 407 -22.65 24.46 -4.09
CA TYR A 407 -23.88 24.15 -4.83
C TYR A 407 -24.21 22.65 -4.77
N SER A 408 -23.23 21.79 -4.98
CA SER A 408 -23.43 20.34 -4.94
C SER A 408 -23.82 19.82 -3.54
N GLN A 409 -23.30 20.38 -2.46
CA GLN A 409 -23.67 20.02 -1.09
C GLN A 409 -25.14 20.37 -0.79
N GLU A 410 -25.63 21.46 -1.36
CA GLU A 410 -27.02 21.91 -1.25
C GLU A 410 -27.98 21.17 -2.22
N GLY A 411 -27.44 20.28 -3.06
CA GLY A 411 -28.19 19.40 -3.96
C GLY A 411 -28.22 19.85 -5.42
N TYR A 412 -27.56 20.95 -5.76
CA TYR A 412 -27.45 21.46 -7.13
C TYR A 412 -26.27 20.81 -7.84
N TYR A 413 -26.41 19.53 -8.19
CA TYR A 413 -25.33 18.74 -8.80
C TYR A 413 -24.96 19.23 -10.22
N ASP A 414 -25.94 19.72 -10.99
CA ASP A 414 -25.75 20.18 -12.37
C ASP A 414 -25.17 21.60 -12.47
N ALA A 415 -24.81 22.21 -11.33
CA ALA A 415 -24.29 23.57 -11.28
C ALA A 415 -22.95 23.66 -12.04
N LYS A 416 -22.89 24.50 -13.07
CA LYS A 416 -21.71 24.70 -13.90
C LYS A 416 -21.10 26.07 -13.61
N VAL A 417 -19.88 26.04 -13.09
CA VAL A 417 -19.11 27.24 -12.72
C VAL A 417 -17.83 27.25 -13.54
N SER A 418 -17.53 28.38 -14.15
CA SER A 418 -16.26 28.64 -14.84
C SER A 418 -15.62 29.92 -14.28
N TYR A 419 -14.39 30.20 -14.67
CA TYR A 419 -13.75 31.48 -14.34
C TYR A 419 -13.17 32.12 -15.59
N SER A 420 -13.14 33.45 -15.59
CA SER A 420 -12.49 34.26 -16.60
C SER A 420 -11.59 35.30 -15.91
N ILE A 421 -10.62 35.81 -16.65
CA ILE A 421 -9.72 36.86 -16.17
C ILE A 421 -9.96 38.12 -16.99
N VAL A 422 -10.05 39.25 -16.32
CA VAL A 422 -10.09 40.58 -16.94
C VAL A 422 -8.80 41.29 -16.58
N GLU A 423 -7.98 41.58 -17.59
CA GLU A 423 -6.75 42.35 -17.41
C GLU A 423 -7.12 43.81 -17.10
N LEU A 424 -6.59 44.34 -16.00
CA LEU A 424 -6.81 45.74 -15.63
C LEU A 424 -5.72 46.60 -16.28
N PRO A 425 -5.99 47.88 -16.60
CA PRO A 425 -5.01 48.76 -17.24
C PRO A 425 -3.70 48.80 -16.45
N GLU A 426 -2.57 48.56 -17.13
CA GLU A 426 -1.23 48.70 -16.53
C GLU A 426 -1.02 50.18 -16.13
N GLU A 427 -0.70 50.44 -14.86
CA GLU A 427 -0.25 51.77 -14.42
C GLU A 427 1.18 52.01 -14.92
N GLU A 428 1.48 53.20 -15.42
CA GLU A 428 2.82 53.55 -15.91
C GLU A 428 3.87 53.39 -14.77
N GLY A 429 4.82 52.47 -14.94
CA GLY A 429 5.83 52.13 -13.93
C GLY A 429 5.40 51.06 -12.92
N ALA A 430 4.30 50.35 -13.16
CA ALA A 430 3.84 49.25 -12.32
C ALA A 430 4.89 48.14 -12.18
N THR A 431 5.10 47.69 -10.94
CA THR A 431 6.01 46.59 -10.60
C THR A 431 5.32 45.22 -10.69
N GLN A 432 4.02 45.19 -10.99
CA GLN A 432 3.19 43.99 -11.13
C GLN A 432 1.99 44.26 -12.06
N ASP A 433 1.61 43.24 -12.84
CA ASP A 433 0.35 43.23 -13.59
C ASP A 433 -0.82 42.98 -12.62
N THR A 434 -2.01 43.49 -12.92
CA THR A 434 -3.20 43.20 -12.12
C THR A 434 -4.33 42.61 -12.94
N VAL A 435 -5.03 41.64 -12.36
CA VAL A 435 -6.18 40.98 -12.97
C VAL A 435 -7.37 40.95 -12.02
N LYS A 436 -8.58 41.08 -12.57
CA LYS A 436 -9.83 40.74 -11.88
C LYS A 436 -10.22 39.31 -12.26
N VAL A 437 -10.51 38.46 -11.27
CA VAL A 437 -11.00 37.10 -11.49
C VAL A 437 -12.51 37.10 -11.38
N VAL A 438 -13.21 36.71 -12.46
CA VAL A 438 -14.67 36.62 -12.50
C VAL A 438 -15.08 35.16 -12.52
N TYR A 439 -15.84 34.73 -11.52
CA TYR A 439 -16.46 33.40 -11.46
C TYR A 439 -17.85 33.46 -12.11
N ASN A 440 -18.01 32.77 -13.24
CA ASN A 440 -19.25 32.73 -14.00
C ASN A 440 -20.04 31.48 -13.62
N VAL A 441 -21.21 31.64 -13.02
CA VAL A 441 -22.19 30.58 -12.79
C VAL A 441 -23.05 30.46 -14.05
N GLU A 442 -22.66 29.57 -14.96
CA GLU A 442 -23.34 29.39 -16.27
C GLU A 442 -24.73 28.77 -16.12
N ASN A 443 -24.91 27.91 -15.12
CA ASN A 443 -26.18 27.26 -14.79
C ASN A 443 -26.15 26.80 -13.32
N GLU A 444 -27.19 27.08 -12.54
CA GLU A 444 -27.33 26.57 -11.16
C GLU A 444 -28.01 25.19 -11.13
N GLY A 445 -28.83 24.86 -12.12
CA GLY A 445 -29.58 23.61 -12.20
C GLY A 445 -30.71 23.48 -11.15
N LYS A 446 -31.46 22.37 -11.21
CA LYS A 446 -32.44 21.99 -10.17
C LYS A 446 -31.78 21.10 -9.12
N LYS A 447 -32.41 20.95 -7.95
CA LYS A 447 -31.99 19.95 -6.97
C LYS A 447 -32.12 18.55 -7.54
N VAL A 448 -31.08 17.74 -7.40
CA VAL A 448 -31.02 16.39 -7.96
C VAL A 448 -31.24 15.37 -6.85
N PHE A 449 -32.15 14.42 -7.07
CA PHE A 449 -32.45 13.31 -6.16
C PHE A 449 -32.12 11.97 -6.83
N ILE A 450 -31.65 11.02 -6.03
CA ILE A 450 -31.31 9.68 -6.51
C ILE A 450 -32.59 8.87 -6.68
N ASN A 451 -32.88 8.40 -7.89
CA ASN A 451 -34.02 7.54 -8.17
C ASN A 451 -33.69 6.09 -7.85
N ARG A 452 -32.76 5.49 -8.59
CA ARG A 452 -32.26 4.13 -8.33
C ARG A 452 -30.75 4.04 -8.55
N ILE A 453 -30.16 2.93 -8.05
CA ILE A 453 -28.73 2.64 -8.21
C ILE A 453 -28.58 1.35 -9.01
N LEU A 454 -27.86 1.42 -10.11
CA LEU A 454 -27.52 0.35 -11.03
C LEU A 454 -26.02 0.06 -10.91
N ILE A 455 -25.64 -1.20 -10.76
CA ILE A 455 -24.24 -1.61 -10.62
C ILE A 455 -23.90 -2.54 -11.79
N ASN A 456 -22.73 -2.34 -12.39
CA ASN A 456 -22.23 -3.07 -13.54
C ASN A 456 -20.78 -3.52 -13.32
N GLY A 457 -20.43 -4.70 -13.83
CA GLY A 457 -19.07 -5.27 -13.76
C GLY A 457 -18.71 -5.97 -12.44
N ASN A 458 -19.67 -6.13 -11.54
CA ASN A 458 -19.53 -6.93 -10.31
C ASN A 458 -19.85 -8.41 -10.59
N GLU A 459 -18.92 -9.13 -11.22
CA GLU A 459 -19.12 -10.53 -11.61
C GLU A 459 -19.03 -11.50 -10.43
N LEU A 460 -17.98 -11.38 -9.59
CA LEU A 460 -17.80 -12.22 -8.41
C LEU A 460 -18.34 -11.55 -7.14
N THR A 461 -18.41 -10.22 -7.13
CA THR A 461 -18.87 -9.45 -5.97
C THR A 461 -20.38 -9.33 -5.95
N GLU A 462 -20.98 -9.71 -4.82
CA GLU A 462 -22.40 -9.53 -4.55
C GLU A 462 -22.77 -8.04 -4.59
N ARG A 463 -23.90 -7.75 -5.24
CA ARG A 463 -24.44 -6.41 -5.35
C ARG A 463 -24.64 -5.73 -3.99
N ASP A 464 -25.18 -6.46 -3.03
CA ASP A 464 -25.44 -5.95 -1.68
C ASP A 464 -24.16 -5.53 -0.96
N ALA A 465 -23.02 -6.17 -1.27
CA ALA A 465 -21.73 -5.78 -0.73
C ALA A 465 -21.27 -4.42 -1.29
N VAL A 466 -21.45 -4.19 -2.60
CA VAL A 466 -21.18 -2.91 -3.25
C VAL A 466 -22.11 -1.81 -2.69
N LEU A 467 -23.42 -2.09 -2.55
CA LEU A 467 -24.37 -1.14 -1.97
C LEU A 467 -24.04 -0.76 -0.52
N LYS A 468 -23.54 -1.71 0.29
CA LYS A 468 -23.06 -1.42 1.65
C LYS A 468 -21.74 -0.63 1.66
N ALA A 469 -20.95 -0.69 0.61
CA ALA A 469 -19.68 0.03 0.49
C ALA A 469 -19.85 1.51 0.11
N ILE A 470 -20.92 1.86 -0.60
CA ILE A 470 -21.21 3.23 -1.05
C ILE A 470 -22.07 4.01 -0.04
N ASN A 471 -21.98 5.34 -0.12
CA ASN A 471 -22.77 6.29 0.68
C ASN A 471 -24.05 6.76 -0.02
N LEU A 472 -24.32 6.28 -1.24
CA LEU A 472 -25.48 6.66 -2.03
C LEU A 472 -26.69 5.77 -1.69
N ARG A 473 -27.88 6.36 -1.58
CA ARG A 473 -29.15 5.66 -1.38
C ARG A 473 -30.22 6.25 -2.28
N SER A 474 -31.16 5.41 -2.69
CA SER A 474 -32.36 5.84 -3.42
C SER A 474 -33.20 6.77 -2.53
N GLY A 475 -33.69 7.86 -3.10
CA GLY A 475 -34.44 8.93 -2.43
C GLY A 475 -33.60 10.09 -1.88
N ASP A 476 -32.30 9.90 -1.68
CA ASP A 476 -31.43 10.94 -1.11
C ASP A 476 -31.11 12.04 -2.15
N VAL A 477 -30.79 13.24 -1.66
CA VAL A 477 -30.25 14.34 -2.49
C VAL A 477 -28.88 13.93 -3.01
N LEU A 478 -28.64 14.06 -4.31
CA LEU A 478 -27.38 13.74 -4.94
C LEU A 478 -26.35 14.83 -4.65
N ARG A 479 -25.28 14.46 -3.93
CA ARG A 479 -24.16 15.34 -3.60
C ARG A 479 -22.87 14.78 -4.20
N ALA A 480 -22.03 15.61 -4.79
CA ALA A 480 -20.77 15.19 -5.40
C ALA A 480 -19.81 14.56 -4.38
N VAL A 481 -19.86 15.03 -3.12
CA VAL A 481 -19.05 14.45 -2.02
C VAL A 481 -19.41 12.99 -1.74
N ASP A 482 -20.69 12.60 -1.90
CA ASP A 482 -21.12 11.22 -1.68
C ASP A 482 -20.67 10.31 -2.81
N ILE A 483 -20.67 10.80 -4.06
CA ILE A 483 -20.10 10.09 -5.22
C ILE A 483 -18.61 9.84 -4.96
N PHE A 484 -17.83 10.90 -4.72
CA PHE A 484 -16.39 10.80 -4.51
C PHE A 484 -16.03 9.87 -3.34
N THR A 485 -16.74 10.00 -2.21
CA THR A 485 -16.49 9.14 -1.04
C THR A 485 -16.89 7.68 -1.33
N SER A 486 -17.95 7.45 -2.10
CA SER A 486 -18.35 6.10 -2.51
C SER A 486 -17.32 5.45 -3.42
N GLU A 487 -16.77 6.23 -4.36
CA GLU A 487 -15.67 5.79 -5.23
C GLU A 487 -14.44 5.42 -4.40
N GLN A 488 -14.01 6.29 -3.48
CA GLN A 488 -12.89 6.04 -2.58
C GLN A 488 -13.12 4.80 -1.69
N ASN A 489 -14.33 4.63 -1.17
CA ASN A 489 -14.70 3.46 -0.36
C ASN A 489 -14.58 2.17 -1.18
N LEU A 490 -15.00 2.17 -2.45
CA LEU A 490 -14.91 1.02 -3.33
C LEU A 490 -13.45 0.72 -3.69
N TYR A 491 -12.64 1.72 -4.05
CA TYR A 491 -11.19 1.52 -4.26
C TYR A 491 -10.48 0.98 -3.01
N SER A 492 -10.84 1.47 -1.81
CA SER A 492 -10.22 1.03 -0.55
C SER A 492 -10.54 -0.41 -0.16
N THR A 493 -11.44 -1.09 -0.88
CA THR A 493 -11.69 -2.52 -0.68
C THR A 493 -10.63 -3.43 -1.29
N ASP A 494 -9.76 -2.89 -2.14
CA ASP A 494 -8.80 -3.66 -2.96
C ASP A 494 -9.45 -4.74 -3.85
N ALA A 495 -10.78 -4.72 -4.03
CA ALA A 495 -11.51 -5.66 -4.88
C ALA A 495 -11.67 -5.16 -6.33
N PHE A 496 -11.49 -3.85 -6.59
CA PHE A 496 -11.72 -3.23 -7.89
C PHE A 496 -10.49 -2.46 -8.36
N SER A 497 -10.13 -2.64 -9.64
CA SER A 497 -9.05 -1.87 -10.31
C SER A 497 -9.56 -0.54 -10.87
N LEU A 498 -10.83 -0.49 -11.26
CA LEU A 498 -11.50 0.70 -11.78
C LEU A 498 -12.90 0.79 -11.16
N VAL A 499 -13.26 1.98 -10.72
CA VAL A 499 -14.58 2.35 -10.23
C VAL A 499 -14.95 3.67 -10.87
N GLU A 500 -16.11 3.70 -11.50
CA GLU A 500 -16.67 4.90 -12.13
C GLU A 500 -18.15 5.02 -11.73
N ILE A 501 -18.50 6.14 -11.11
CA ILE A 501 -19.88 6.43 -10.69
C ILE A 501 -20.43 7.61 -11.50
N LYS A 502 -21.44 7.34 -12.34
CA LYS A 502 -22.06 8.33 -13.22
C LYS A 502 -23.54 8.52 -12.90
N PRO A 503 -24.00 9.76 -12.64
CA PRO A 503 -25.42 10.06 -12.60
C PRO A 503 -25.97 10.22 -14.02
N GLN A 504 -27.11 9.59 -14.28
CA GLN A 504 -27.87 9.70 -15.52
C GLN A 504 -29.26 10.28 -15.22
N PRO A 505 -29.76 11.28 -15.96
CA PRO A 505 -31.11 11.81 -15.75
C PRO A 505 -32.19 10.72 -15.83
N ALA A 506 -33.17 10.74 -14.93
CA ALA A 506 -34.22 9.72 -14.78
C ALA A 506 -35.63 10.30 -14.49
N GLY A 507 -35.79 11.62 -14.52
CA GLY A 507 -37.08 12.28 -14.62
C GLY A 507 -37.06 13.64 -13.93
N GLU A 508 -38.25 14.20 -13.74
CA GLU A 508 -38.47 15.23 -12.74
C GLU A 508 -39.21 14.62 -11.53
N THR A 509 -39.13 15.26 -10.38
CA THR A 509 -39.96 14.91 -9.23
C THR A 509 -41.44 15.18 -9.53
N ALA A 510 -42.36 14.52 -8.83
CA ALA A 510 -43.80 14.65 -9.09
C ALA A 510 -44.34 16.09 -8.97
N ASP A 511 -43.65 16.96 -8.22
CA ASP A 511 -43.93 18.38 -8.05
C ASP A 511 -43.17 19.29 -9.05
N GLY A 512 -42.33 18.73 -9.93
CA GLY A 512 -41.51 19.44 -10.91
C GLY A 512 -40.36 20.27 -10.32
N ALA A 513 -40.24 20.29 -8.99
CA ALA A 513 -39.29 21.14 -8.25
C ALA A 513 -37.84 20.60 -8.27
N GLY A 514 -37.65 19.31 -8.56
CA GLY A 514 -36.37 18.63 -8.62
C GLY A 514 -36.23 17.71 -9.82
N ARG A 515 -35.00 17.24 -10.05
CA ARG A 515 -34.66 16.28 -11.10
C ARG A 515 -34.30 14.94 -10.48
N LEU A 516 -34.81 13.85 -11.02
CA LEU A 516 -34.43 12.50 -10.64
C LEU A 516 -33.20 12.06 -11.46
N SER A 517 -32.27 11.35 -10.84
CA SER A 517 -31.14 10.69 -11.51
C SER A 517 -30.98 9.25 -11.09
N ASP A 518 -30.77 8.37 -12.07
CA ASP A 518 -30.28 7.02 -11.85
C ASP A 518 -28.76 7.07 -11.69
N ILE A 519 -28.22 6.35 -10.72
CA ILE A 519 -26.77 6.28 -10.51
C ILE A 519 -26.26 4.98 -11.10
N ILE A 520 -25.40 5.07 -12.10
CA ILE A 520 -24.72 3.94 -12.72
C ILE A 520 -23.32 3.82 -12.13
N ILE A 521 -23.04 2.68 -11.52
CA ILE A 521 -21.75 2.34 -10.94
C ILE A 521 -21.12 1.27 -11.81
N ASN A 522 -20.11 1.63 -12.59
CA ASN A 522 -19.29 0.69 -13.35
C ASN A 522 -18.05 0.33 -12.53
N VAL A 523 -17.86 -0.96 -12.26
CA VAL A 523 -16.67 -1.47 -11.59
C VAL A 523 -15.94 -2.48 -12.47
N SER A 524 -14.62 -2.54 -12.35
CA SER A 524 -13.79 -3.60 -12.90
C SER A 524 -13.13 -4.34 -11.76
N GLU A 525 -13.52 -5.58 -11.53
CA GLU A 525 -12.93 -6.43 -10.49
C GLU A 525 -11.46 -6.74 -10.79
N GLN A 526 -10.63 -6.75 -9.76
CA GLN A 526 -9.25 -7.21 -9.84
C GLN A 526 -9.05 -8.49 -9.04
N LYS A 527 -7.93 -9.18 -9.28
CA LYS A 527 -7.57 -10.38 -8.51
C LYS A 527 -7.53 -10.02 -7.01
N PRO A 528 -8.43 -10.54 -6.17
CA PRO A 528 -8.64 -10.04 -4.81
C PRO A 528 -7.61 -10.60 -3.82
N ARG A 529 -6.38 -10.89 -4.26
CA ARG A 529 -5.34 -11.56 -3.47
C ARG A 529 -4.11 -10.66 -3.33
N LEU A 530 -3.68 -10.45 -2.10
CA LEU A 530 -2.43 -9.75 -1.78
C LEU A 530 -1.50 -10.70 -1.04
N ILE A 531 -0.26 -10.78 -1.53
CA ILE A 531 0.81 -11.54 -0.89
C ILE A 531 1.86 -10.52 -0.46
N THR A 532 2.21 -10.54 0.82
CA THR A 532 3.26 -9.70 1.40
C THR A 532 4.27 -10.60 2.09
N TYR A 533 5.55 -10.34 1.89
CA TYR A 533 6.62 -11.08 2.52
C TYR A 533 7.77 -10.12 2.80
N GLY A 534 8.44 -10.31 3.94
CA GLY A 534 9.53 -9.44 4.33
C GLY A 534 10.45 -10.12 5.34
N GLY A 535 11.65 -9.58 5.47
CA GLY A 535 12.71 -10.14 6.32
C GLY A 535 13.53 -9.07 7.00
N GLY A 536 14.04 -9.37 8.19
CA GLY A 536 14.83 -8.47 9.01
C GLY A 536 15.81 -9.22 9.91
N PHE A 537 16.64 -8.46 10.62
CA PHE A 537 17.57 -9.01 11.61
C PHE A 537 17.64 -8.08 12.82
N SER A 538 17.67 -8.63 14.02
CA SER A 538 18.05 -7.86 15.21
C SER A 538 18.91 -8.67 16.16
N THR A 539 19.68 -8.00 17.02
CA THR A 539 20.40 -8.65 18.13
C THR A 539 19.46 -9.36 19.11
N ASP A 540 18.22 -8.89 19.18
CA ASP A 540 17.24 -9.31 20.18
C ASP A 540 16.62 -10.66 19.82
N ILE A 541 16.11 -10.80 18.58
CA ILE A 541 15.40 -12.00 18.11
C ILE A 541 16.11 -12.73 16.96
N GLY A 542 17.25 -12.21 16.50
CA GLY A 542 18.01 -12.75 15.38
C GLY A 542 17.37 -12.44 14.03
N ALA A 543 17.67 -13.29 13.05
CA ALA A 543 16.99 -13.27 11.76
C ALA A 543 15.49 -13.52 11.96
N ASN A 544 14.67 -12.72 11.31
CA ASN A 544 13.22 -12.78 11.37
C ASN A 544 12.62 -12.54 9.99
N GLY A 545 11.45 -13.09 9.74
CA GLY A 545 10.72 -12.88 8.50
C GLY A 545 9.25 -13.18 8.65
N PHE A 546 8.48 -12.79 7.64
CA PHE A 546 7.06 -13.03 7.59
C PHE A 546 6.59 -13.32 6.17
N PHE A 547 5.47 -14.05 6.10
CA PHE A 547 4.70 -14.29 4.89
C PHE A 547 3.23 -14.08 5.24
N ASP A 548 2.53 -13.28 4.47
CA ASP A 548 1.13 -12.92 4.66
C ASP A 548 0.39 -13.06 3.33
N ILE A 549 -0.69 -13.82 3.34
CA ILE A 549 -1.60 -13.94 2.21
C ILE A 549 -2.98 -13.48 2.65
N ARG A 550 -3.58 -12.57 1.89
CA ARG A 550 -4.89 -11.98 2.17
C ARG A 550 -5.77 -12.04 0.94
N HIS A 551 -7.03 -12.37 1.16
CA HIS A 551 -8.10 -12.31 0.18
C HIS A 551 -9.09 -11.21 0.57
N PHE A 552 -9.39 -10.25 -0.30
CA PHE A 552 -10.21 -9.07 0.03
C PHE A 552 -11.70 -9.19 -0.31
N ASN A 553 -12.08 -10.19 -1.09
CA ASN A 553 -13.46 -10.41 -1.53
C ASN A 553 -13.94 -11.84 -1.25
N LEU A 554 -13.78 -12.33 -0.01
CA LEU A 554 -14.27 -13.65 0.36
C LEU A 554 -15.79 -13.74 0.17
N PHE A 555 -16.23 -14.85 -0.44
CA PHE A 555 -17.64 -15.15 -0.73
C PHE A 555 -18.36 -14.08 -1.56
N GLY A 556 -17.63 -13.22 -2.29
CA GLY A 556 -18.22 -12.09 -3.02
C GLY A 556 -18.72 -10.95 -2.12
N LYS A 557 -18.45 -10.97 -0.81
CA LYS A 557 -19.06 -10.05 0.16
C LYS A 557 -18.19 -8.86 0.55
N LEU A 558 -17.08 -8.62 -0.15
CA LEU A 558 -16.04 -7.66 0.25
C LEU A 558 -15.55 -7.89 1.70
N GLN A 559 -15.56 -9.16 2.11
CA GLN A 559 -15.04 -9.63 3.39
C GLN A 559 -13.60 -10.09 3.19
N GLN A 560 -12.78 -9.91 4.21
CA GLN A 560 -11.37 -10.26 4.13
C GLN A 560 -11.09 -11.55 4.89
N GLY A 561 -10.17 -12.36 4.38
CA GLY A 561 -9.56 -13.41 5.17
C GLY A 561 -8.08 -13.51 4.85
N GLY A 562 -7.29 -13.77 5.87
CA GLY A 562 -5.85 -13.80 5.76
C GLY A 562 -5.21 -14.90 6.59
N ALA A 563 -4.03 -15.30 6.17
CA ALA A 563 -3.13 -16.16 6.92
C ALA A 563 -1.75 -15.52 6.94
N ARG A 564 -1.22 -15.31 8.15
CA ARG A 564 0.09 -14.69 8.37
C ARG A 564 0.98 -15.61 9.19
N VAL A 565 2.15 -15.89 8.66
CA VAL A 565 3.23 -16.59 9.33
C VAL A 565 4.33 -15.58 9.65
N ARG A 566 4.77 -15.51 10.91
CA ARG A 566 6.00 -14.82 11.32
C ARG A 566 6.93 -15.83 11.96
N ALA A 567 8.16 -15.87 11.50
CA ALA A 567 9.17 -16.77 12.02
C ALA A 567 10.44 -15.99 12.35
N SER A 568 11.03 -16.30 13.50
CA SER A 568 12.33 -15.83 13.94
C SER A 568 13.04 -16.96 14.68
N ARG A 569 14.28 -16.74 15.09
CA ARG A 569 15.02 -17.73 15.90
C ARG A 569 14.32 -18.05 17.23
N LEU A 570 13.61 -17.07 17.81
CA LEU A 570 13.02 -17.18 19.15
C LEU A 570 11.50 -17.37 19.14
N GLN A 571 10.82 -16.88 18.11
CA GLN A 571 9.35 -16.84 18.05
C GLN A 571 8.84 -17.29 16.69
N GLN A 572 7.83 -18.15 16.71
CA GLN A 572 7.10 -18.65 15.56
C GLN A 572 5.62 -18.36 15.80
N ASN A 573 4.97 -17.62 14.90
CA ASN A 573 3.59 -17.21 15.03
C ASN A 573 2.84 -17.51 13.74
N VAL A 574 1.72 -18.22 13.86
CA VAL A 574 0.78 -18.48 12.77
C VAL A 574 -0.54 -17.84 13.16
N GLN A 575 -1.06 -16.96 12.32
CA GLN A 575 -2.30 -16.24 12.54
C GLN A 575 -3.22 -16.47 11.34
N ILE A 576 -4.49 -16.78 11.62
CA ILE A 576 -5.57 -16.80 10.64
C ILE A 576 -6.59 -15.79 11.11
N ASP A 577 -6.98 -14.86 10.25
CA ASP A 577 -8.00 -13.87 10.54
C ASP A 577 -9.08 -13.81 9.47
N TYR A 578 -10.29 -13.54 9.91
CA TYR A 578 -11.44 -13.22 9.07
C TYR A 578 -11.99 -11.87 9.53
N ILE A 579 -12.19 -10.95 8.58
CA ILE A 579 -12.64 -9.59 8.84
C ILE A 579 -13.90 -9.34 8.02
N ASN A 580 -14.96 -8.92 8.70
CA ASN A 580 -16.10 -8.26 8.08
C ASN A 580 -15.98 -6.75 8.32
N PRO A 581 -15.50 -5.95 7.34
CA PRO A 581 -15.29 -4.52 7.53
C PRO A 581 -16.57 -3.72 7.79
N ARG A 582 -17.73 -4.28 7.43
CA ARG A 582 -19.03 -3.61 7.44
C ARG A 582 -20.04 -4.37 8.31
N PHE A 583 -19.62 -4.74 9.52
CA PHE A 583 -20.42 -5.56 10.43
C PHE A 583 -21.56 -4.79 11.10
N LEU A 584 -21.27 -3.65 11.74
CA LEU A 584 -22.26 -2.87 12.49
C LEU A 584 -22.23 -1.40 12.05
N ASN A 585 -23.39 -0.83 11.71
CA ASN A 585 -23.51 0.62 11.44
C ASN A 585 -23.35 1.39 12.77
N ASP A 586 -22.40 2.32 12.83
CA ASP A 586 -22.05 3.07 14.04
C ASP A 586 -22.32 4.60 13.93
N GLY A 587 -23.13 4.98 12.94
CA GLY A 587 -23.65 6.33 12.72
C GLY A 587 -23.28 6.92 11.35
N LYS A 588 -23.44 8.24 11.24
CA LYS A 588 -23.03 9.03 10.07
C LYS A 588 -21.84 9.93 10.43
N THR A 589 -21.04 10.26 9.43
CA THR A 589 -20.01 11.32 9.51
C THR A 589 -20.64 12.70 9.49
N GLU A 590 -19.87 13.76 9.77
CA GLU A 590 -20.33 15.16 9.63
C GLU A 590 -20.82 15.49 8.20
N GLY A 591 -20.31 14.80 7.18
CA GLY A 591 -20.79 14.90 5.79
C GLY A 591 -21.99 14.01 5.44
N GLY A 592 -22.54 13.26 6.40
CA GLY A 592 -23.71 12.39 6.21
C GLY A 592 -23.41 10.95 5.74
N ALA A 593 -22.15 10.63 5.41
CA ALA A 593 -21.75 9.27 5.01
C ALA A 593 -21.91 8.26 6.17
N ILE A 594 -22.41 7.06 5.88
CA ILE A 594 -22.56 5.97 6.87
C ILE A 594 -21.18 5.42 7.26
N ARG A 595 -20.99 5.14 8.54
CA ARG A 595 -19.78 4.53 9.06
C ARG A 595 -20.11 3.14 9.64
N TYR A 596 -19.13 2.24 9.52
CA TYR A 596 -19.24 0.88 10.01
C TYR A 596 -18.11 0.54 10.97
N SER A 597 -18.46 -0.21 12.01
CA SER A 597 -17.51 -0.90 12.87
C SER A 597 -17.20 -2.28 12.27
N PRO A 598 -15.92 -2.62 12.05
CA PRO A 598 -15.54 -3.94 11.57
C PRO A 598 -15.69 -4.99 12.68
N LEU A 599 -15.84 -6.25 12.28
CA LEU A 599 -15.71 -7.41 13.17
C LEU A 599 -14.58 -8.31 12.66
N THR A 600 -13.62 -8.58 13.54
CA THR A 600 -12.47 -9.44 13.24
C THR A 600 -12.49 -10.66 14.14
N PHE A 601 -12.45 -11.84 13.55
CA PHE A 601 -12.17 -13.08 14.25
C PHE A 601 -10.74 -13.50 13.95
N THR A 602 -9.98 -13.81 15.01
CA THR A 602 -8.58 -14.21 14.87
C THR A 602 -8.34 -15.51 15.64
N ALA A 603 -7.70 -16.46 14.96
CA ALA A 603 -7.11 -17.64 15.56
C ALA A 603 -5.58 -17.54 15.40
N GLN A 604 -4.87 -17.59 16.51
CA GLN A 604 -3.42 -17.40 16.52
C GLN A 604 -2.76 -18.52 17.34
N TYR A 605 -1.73 -19.14 16.77
CA TYR A 605 -0.84 -20.05 17.45
C TYR A 605 0.57 -19.46 17.49
N GLN A 606 1.10 -19.27 18.70
CA GLN A 606 2.44 -18.79 18.93
C GLN A 606 3.24 -19.85 19.68
N ARG A 607 4.39 -20.23 19.12
CA ARG A 607 5.44 -20.98 19.79
C ARG A 607 6.60 -20.04 20.09
N ASP A 608 6.91 -19.92 21.37
CA ASP A 608 7.90 -18.98 21.88
C ASP A 608 8.96 -19.73 22.69
N SER A 609 10.18 -19.84 22.14
CA SER A 609 11.31 -20.51 22.79
C SER A 609 12.05 -19.59 23.75
N THR A 610 11.61 -18.33 23.89
CA THR A 610 12.21 -17.40 24.83
C THR A 610 12.08 -17.81 26.30
N VAL A 611 11.34 -18.87 26.66
CA VAL A 611 11.51 -19.51 27.99
C VAL A 611 12.98 -19.81 28.26
N THR A 612 13.73 -20.27 27.25
CA THR A 612 15.18 -20.51 27.34
C THR A 612 16.02 -19.24 27.62
N ARG A 613 15.45 -18.03 27.47
CA ARG A 613 16.12 -16.74 27.73
C ARG A 613 16.45 -16.51 29.20
N PHE A 614 15.71 -17.15 30.10
CA PHE A 614 15.94 -17.09 31.55
C PHE A 614 17.23 -17.78 31.98
N PHE A 615 17.89 -18.52 31.08
CA PHE A 615 18.95 -19.47 31.41
C PHE A 615 20.34 -19.06 30.91
N ARG A 616 20.47 -17.86 30.32
CA ARG A 616 21.76 -17.26 29.96
C ARG A 616 22.50 -16.81 31.21
N SER A 617 23.31 -17.72 31.74
CA SER A 617 24.38 -17.38 32.68
C SER A 617 25.28 -16.31 32.06
N THR A 618 25.62 -15.29 32.85
CA THR A 618 26.55 -14.23 32.47
C THR A 618 28.01 -14.68 32.39
N PHE A 619 28.30 -15.92 32.79
CA PHE A 619 29.64 -16.46 32.92
C PHE A 619 30.12 -17.30 31.74
N ASP A 620 29.30 -17.58 30.73
CA ASP A 620 29.78 -18.36 29.58
C ASP A 620 29.17 -17.93 28.24
N LYS A 621 30.01 -17.36 27.36
CA LYS A 621 29.67 -17.03 25.97
C LYS A 621 30.25 -18.03 24.97
N GLY A 622 30.83 -19.14 25.43
CA GLY A 622 31.46 -20.18 24.58
C GLY A 622 30.58 -21.39 24.27
N THR A 623 29.69 -21.79 25.16
CA THR A 623 28.75 -22.91 24.97
C THR A 623 27.34 -22.44 25.33
N PHE A 624 26.44 -22.42 24.34
CA PHE A 624 25.00 -22.14 24.41
C PHE A 624 24.43 -21.97 25.84
N GLY A 625 24.57 -20.76 26.40
CA GLY A 625 24.24 -20.45 27.79
C GLY A 625 22.78 -20.70 28.14
N ILE A 626 22.44 -21.95 28.41
CA ILE A 626 21.20 -22.39 29.03
C ILE A 626 21.66 -23.34 30.13
N VAL A 627 21.40 -23.00 31.40
CA VAL A 627 21.61 -23.94 32.50
C VAL A 627 20.48 -24.98 32.45
N GLN A 628 20.70 -26.01 31.63
CA GLN A 628 19.83 -27.16 31.42
C GLN A 628 20.65 -28.43 31.61
N ARG A 629 20.00 -29.54 32.00
CA ARG A 629 20.65 -30.85 31.98
C ARG A 629 20.76 -31.29 30.51
N VAL A 630 21.94 -31.73 30.07
CA VAL A 630 22.18 -32.27 28.73
C VAL A 630 22.91 -33.61 28.79
N ASP A 631 22.76 -34.44 27.77
CA ASP A 631 23.56 -35.64 27.56
C ASP A 631 24.97 -35.31 27.01
N VAL A 632 25.73 -36.34 26.62
CA VAL A 632 27.09 -36.19 26.09
C VAL A 632 27.12 -35.65 24.66
N GLU A 633 26.05 -35.84 23.90
CA GLU A 633 25.83 -35.27 22.57
C GLU A 633 25.34 -33.81 22.61
N GLY A 634 24.93 -33.31 23.79
CA GLY A 634 24.44 -31.96 24.00
C GLY A 634 22.92 -31.81 23.85
N ASN A 635 22.16 -32.91 23.78
CA ASN A 635 20.70 -32.91 23.75
C ASN A 635 20.15 -32.67 25.17
N PRO A 636 19.05 -31.91 25.33
CA PRO A 636 18.44 -31.69 26.64
C PRO A 636 17.95 -33.00 27.27
N ILE A 637 18.21 -33.24 28.56
CA ILE A 637 17.72 -34.41 29.30
C ILE A 637 16.96 -34.00 30.57
N ASP A 638 16.06 -34.86 31.03
CA ASP A 638 15.31 -34.65 32.27
C ASP A 638 16.14 -35.00 33.53
N GLU A 639 15.48 -35.06 34.69
CA GLU A 639 16.17 -35.36 35.94
C GLU A 639 16.63 -36.81 36.10
N PHE A 640 16.09 -37.71 35.29
CA PHE A 640 16.37 -39.14 35.25
C PHE A 640 17.30 -39.53 34.08
N GLY A 641 17.64 -38.58 33.21
CA GLY A 641 18.52 -38.77 32.05
C GLY A 641 17.81 -39.17 30.76
N ALA A 642 16.49 -39.02 30.67
CA ALA A 642 15.74 -39.22 29.44
C ALA A 642 15.82 -37.99 28.53
N GLU A 643 15.94 -38.19 27.21
CA GLU A 643 16.01 -37.11 26.21
C GLU A 643 14.72 -36.28 26.16
N THR A 644 14.87 -34.97 26.06
CA THR A 644 13.80 -33.96 26.00
C THR A 644 14.11 -32.91 24.94
N SER A 645 13.08 -32.24 24.40
CA SER A 645 13.28 -31.16 23.42
C SER A 645 13.42 -29.78 24.09
N ASP A 646 13.70 -28.73 23.32
CA ASP A 646 13.78 -27.35 23.84
C ASP A 646 12.48 -26.91 24.53
N PRO A 647 12.57 -26.18 25.66
CA PRO A 647 11.40 -25.68 26.36
C PRO A 647 10.77 -24.48 25.66
N THR A 648 9.43 -24.49 25.57
CA THR A 648 8.68 -23.44 24.88
C THR A 648 7.41 -23.04 25.62
N ILE A 649 6.99 -21.78 25.46
CA ILE A 649 5.63 -21.32 25.70
C ILE A 649 4.87 -21.50 24.39
N ASN A 650 3.83 -22.33 24.41
CA ASN A 650 2.89 -22.43 23.29
C ASN A 650 1.58 -21.76 23.71
N ARG A 651 1.11 -20.83 22.89
CA ARG A 651 -0.11 -20.06 23.13
C ARG A 651 -1.05 -20.22 21.94
N LEU A 652 -2.25 -20.72 22.22
CA LEU A 652 -3.39 -20.63 21.31
C LEU A 652 -4.28 -19.49 21.77
N THR A 653 -4.49 -18.49 20.91
CA THR A 653 -5.37 -17.34 21.16
C THR A 653 -6.53 -17.36 20.17
N LEU A 654 -7.75 -17.26 20.69
CA LEU A 654 -8.97 -17.02 19.93
C LEU A 654 -9.54 -15.68 20.35
N SER A 655 -9.82 -14.79 19.40
CA SER A 655 -10.37 -13.48 19.72
C SER A 655 -11.43 -13.02 18.73
N ALA A 656 -12.39 -12.26 19.24
CA ALA A 656 -13.35 -11.50 18.47
C ALA A 656 -13.19 -10.02 18.84
N GLU A 657 -12.89 -9.16 17.85
CA GLU A 657 -12.59 -7.75 18.05
C GLU A 657 -13.46 -6.87 17.14
N THR A 658 -13.94 -5.75 17.68
CA THR A 658 -14.59 -4.68 16.92
C THR A 658 -13.96 -3.34 17.28
N SER A 659 -14.09 -2.35 16.40
CA SER A 659 -13.49 -1.03 16.61
C SER A 659 -14.40 0.09 16.19
N ARG A 660 -14.26 1.25 16.83
CA ARG A 660 -14.99 2.48 16.52
C ARG A 660 -14.02 3.65 16.38
N THR A 661 -14.12 4.38 15.26
CA THR A 661 -13.40 5.65 15.10
C THR A 661 -14.10 6.75 15.90
N ILE A 662 -13.43 7.26 16.92
CA ILE A 662 -13.95 8.36 17.79
C ILE A 662 -13.75 9.70 17.09
N SER A 663 -12.58 9.96 16.52
CA SER A 663 -12.28 11.21 15.79
C SER A 663 -11.39 10.92 14.58
N ARG A 664 -11.71 11.52 13.43
CA ARG A 664 -10.91 11.40 12.20
C ARG A 664 -9.74 12.38 12.15
N SER A 665 -9.91 13.60 12.68
CA SER A 665 -8.85 14.63 12.66
C SER A 665 -7.60 14.16 13.41
N ASN A 666 -7.80 13.52 14.57
CA ASN A 666 -6.71 13.02 15.40
C ASN A 666 -6.52 11.49 15.31
N ARG A 667 -7.20 10.85 14.36
CA ARG A 667 -7.17 9.39 14.11
C ARG A 667 -7.37 8.55 15.38
N SER A 668 -8.33 8.96 16.22
CA SER A 668 -8.63 8.30 17.48
C SER A 668 -9.54 7.09 17.26
N ILE A 669 -9.13 5.90 17.69
CA ILE A 669 -9.88 4.64 17.51
C ILE A 669 -9.94 3.88 18.84
N LEU A 670 -11.13 3.38 19.18
CA LEU A 670 -11.35 2.48 20.30
C LEU A 670 -11.64 1.07 19.78
N PHE A 671 -10.83 0.10 20.18
CA PHE A 671 -11.02 -1.32 19.93
C PHE A 671 -11.58 -1.97 21.19
N VAL A 672 -12.53 -2.88 21.01
CA VAL A 672 -13.08 -3.73 22.07
C VAL A 672 -12.97 -5.17 21.61
N ARG A 673 -12.43 -6.04 22.46
CA ARG A 673 -12.18 -7.44 22.14
C ARG A 673 -12.61 -8.38 23.26
N TYR A 674 -13.13 -9.53 22.85
CA TYR A 674 -13.16 -10.72 23.70
C TYR A 674 -11.99 -11.62 23.30
N LYS A 675 -11.27 -12.16 24.28
CA LYS A 675 -10.08 -12.96 24.08
C LYS A 675 -10.10 -14.20 24.97
N PHE A 676 -9.84 -15.35 24.38
CA PHE A 676 -9.60 -16.63 25.05
C PHE A 676 -8.18 -17.10 24.71
N GLU A 677 -7.40 -17.50 25.70
CA GLU A 677 -6.04 -18.04 25.48
C GLU A 677 -5.82 -19.31 26.29
N ASP A 678 -5.25 -20.34 25.65
CA ASP A 678 -4.69 -21.52 26.31
C ASP A 678 -3.17 -21.47 26.13
N VAL A 679 -2.46 -21.29 27.24
CA VAL A 679 -1.01 -21.16 27.29
C VAL A 679 -0.44 -22.38 28.01
N ARG A 680 0.52 -23.06 27.37
CA ARG A 680 1.16 -24.26 27.92
C ARG A 680 2.67 -24.16 27.83
N LEU A 681 3.34 -24.55 28.90
CA LEU A 681 4.78 -24.75 28.93
C LEU A 681 5.10 -26.20 28.57
N PHE A 682 5.99 -26.39 27.61
CA PHE A 682 6.46 -27.72 27.19
C PHE A 682 7.94 -27.89 27.55
N ASN A 683 8.34 -29.15 27.78
CA ASN A 683 9.73 -29.59 28.00
C ASN A 683 10.50 -28.82 29.08
N ILE A 684 9.82 -28.37 30.14
CA ILE A 684 10.47 -27.61 31.23
C ILE A 684 11.29 -28.50 32.19
N GLU A 685 11.26 -29.83 32.05
CA GLU A 685 11.89 -30.76 32.99
C GLU A 685 13.43 -30.76 32.92
N SER A 686 14.01 -30.36 31.79
CA SER A 686 15.46 -30.17 31.64
C SER A 686 15.96 -28.89 32.33
N LEU A 687 15.05 -28.00 32.75
CA LEU A 687 15.38 -26.68 33.31
C LEU A 687 15.62 -26.75 34.80
N LEU A 688 16.70 -26.12 35.28
CA LEU A 688 16.99 -26.05 36.72
C LEU A 688 16.01 -25.19 37.52
N ILE A 689 15.18 -24.40 36.85
CA ILE A 689 14.16 -23.55 37.48
C ILE A 689 12.74 -24.08 37.28
N LYS A 690 12.57 -25.35 36.92
CA LYS A 690 11.25 -25.93 36.65
C LYS A 690 10.23 -25.64 37.76
N GLU A 691 10.65 -25.59 39.02
CA GLU A 691 9.80 -25.21 40.16
C GLU A 691 9.25 -23.77 40.09
N LEU A 692 9.96 -22.83 39.46
CA LEU A 692 9.48 -21.46 39.20
C LEU A 692 8.46 -21.40 38.03
N LEU A 693 8.43 -22.42 37.18
CA LEU A 693 7.61 -22.48 35.97
C LEU A 693 6.40 -23.40 36.11
N ARG A 694 6.47 -24.44 36.96
CA ARG A 694 5.40 -25.42 37.21
C ARG A 694 4.04 -24.78 37.54
N PRO A 695 3.95 -23.74 38.38
CA PRO A 695 2.67 -23.06 38.67
C PRO A 695 2.04 -22.35 37.46
N ASP A 696 2.83 -22.10 36.41
CA ASP A 696 2.41 -21.46 35.16
C ASP A 696 2.41 -22.45 33.98
N SER A 697 2.54 -23.76 34.24
CA SER A 697 2.65 -24.81 33.20
C SER A 697 1.44 -24.88 32.27
N ARG A 698 0.25 -24.56 32.79
CA ARG A 698 -0.99 -24.46 32.02
C ARG A 698 -1.84 -23.30 32.52
N ILE A 699 -1.91 -22.24 31.73
CA ILE A 699 -2.68 -21.03 32.03
C ILE A 699 -3.76 -20.87 30.99
N ARG A 700 -4.99 -20.64 31.45
CA ARG A 700 -6.14 -20.34 30.59
C ARG A 700 -6.66 -18.96 30.96
N THR A 701 -6.56 -18.01 30.04
CA THR A 701 -7.12 -16.67 30.21
C THR A 701 -8.37 -16.54 29.35
N SER A 702 -9.34 -15.77 29.83
CA SER A 702 -10.59 -15.52 29.11
C SER A 702 -11.20 -14.24 29.61
N GLY A 703 -11.45 -13.28 28.72
CA GLY A 703 -12.17 -12.07 29.10
C GLY A 703 -12.14 -10.95 28.08
N LEU A 704 -12.40 -9.74 28.56
CA LEU A 704 -12.62 -8.56 27.74
C LEU A 704 -11.40 -7.64 27.78
N GLY A 705 -11.09 -7.02 26.64
CA GLY A 705 -10.07 -6.01 26.51
C GLY A 705 -10.55 -4.80 25.72
N ALA A 706 -9.93 -3.66 25.97
CA ALA A 706 -10.15 -2.42 25.23
C ALA A 706 -8.79 -1.79 24.90
N ASN A 707 -8.61 -1.34 23.65
CA ASN A 707 -7.42 -0.64 23.22
C ASN A 707 -7.80 0.70 22.60
N PHE A 708 -7.25 1.79 23.12
CA PHE A 708 -7.44 3.13 22.59
C PHE A 708 -6.18 3.58 21.85
N VAL A 709 -6.35 4.05 20.62
CA VAL A 709 -5.28 4.58 19.76
C VAL A 709 -5.59 6.05 19.46
N PHE A 710 -4.58 6.90 19.53
CA PHE A 710 -4.62 8.29 19.07
C PHE A 710 -3.33 8.57 18.28
N ASP A 711 -3.44 9.16 17.08
CA ASP A 711 -2.30 9.30 16.17
C ASP A 711 -2.33 10.60 15.34
N THR A 712 -1.53 11.57 15.79
CA THR A 712 -1.29 12.85 15.12
C THR A 712 0.12 12.96 14.54
N ARG A 713 0.83 11.83 14.35
CA ARG A 713 2.22 11.83 13.88
C ARG A 713 2.36 12.37 12.47
N GLU A 714 3.21 13.37 12.31
CA GLU A 714 3.41 14.07 11.04
C GLU A 714 4.89 14.28 10.71
N ASN A 715 5.21 14.22 9.43
CA ASN A 715 6.48 14.68 8.89
C ASN A 715 6.27 16.05 8.23
N CYS A 716 6.86 17.09 8.82
CA CYS A 716 6.85 18.47 8.37
C CYS A 716 8.21 18.89 7.79
N SER A 717 9.18 17.96 7.73
CA SER A 717 10.44 18.17 7.01
C SER A 717 10.28 17.92 5.52
N VAL A 718 9.14 17.38 5.09
CA VAL A 718 8.75 17.31 3.68
C VAL A 718 8.55 18.75 3.20
N ARG A 719 9.44 19.22 2.33
CA ARG A 719 9.22 20.49 1.62
C ARG A 719 7.95 20.36 0.78
N TYR A 720 7.25 21.48 0.55
CA TYR A 720 6.09 21.51 -0.33
C TYR A 720 6.37 20.71 -1.58
N THR A 721 5.53 19.70 -1.85
CA THR A 721 5.57 19.13 -3.18
C THR A 721 5.14 20.26 -4.12
N ILE A 722 5.89 20.51 -5.16
CA ILE A 722 5.46 21.46 -6.19
C ILE A 722 4.12 21.07 -6.79
N LEU A 723 3.75 19.79 -6.69
CA LEU A 723 2.40 19.29 -6.93
C LEU A 723 1.32 19.93 -6.02
N ASP A 724 1.60 20.14 -4.73
CA ASP A 724 0.71 20.91 -3.84
C ASP A 724 0.59 22.36 -4.30
N ILE A 725 1.68 23.01 -4.74
CA ILE A 725 1.63 24.38 -5.27
C ILE A 725 0.88 24.42 -6.61
N ILE A 726 1.08 23.45 -7.49
CA ILE A 726 0.38 23.32 -8.78
C ILE A 726 -1.11 23.02 -8.60
N SER A 727 -1.49 22.32 -7.52
CA SER A 727 -2.89 21.97 -7.27
C SER A 727 -3.63 23.01 -6.43
N LYS A 728 -3.00 23.55 -5.38
CA LYS A 728 -3.61 24.48 -4.41
C LYS A 728 -3.35 25.94 -4.77
N GLY A 729 -2.27 26.21 -5.49
CA GLY A 729 -1.81 27.56 -5.82
C GLY A 729 -1.13 28.27 -4.66
N ASP A 730 -1.19 27.76 -3.44
CA ASP A 730 -0.47 28.24 -2.26
C ASP A 730 0.36 27.09 -1.64
N PRO A 731 1.52 27.40 -1.02
CA PRO A 731 2.18 26.45 -0.14
C PRO A 731 1.25 26.14 1.05
N GLY A 732 0.75 24.91 1.16
CA GLY A 732 -0.20 24.52 2.21
C GLY A 732 0.44 24.36 3.61
N ASP A 733 -0.11 23.48 4.45
CA ASP A 733 0.63 22.96 5.61
C ASP A 733 1.70 21.96 5.10
N PRO A 734 3.00 22.12 5.41
CA PRO A 734 4.05 21.16 5.01
C PRO A 734 3.93 19.83 5.78
N CYS A 735 3.20 19.79 6.88
CA CYS A 735 3.01 18.60 7.68
C CYS A 735 2.11 17.57 6.95
N ARG A 736 2.60 16.33 6.86
CA ARG A 736 1.87 15.18 6.31
C ARG A 736 1.94 14.02 7.29
N TYR A 737 0.87 13.26 7.42
CA TYR A 737 0.87 12.06 8.26
C TYR A 737 2.01 11.11 7.88
N SER A 738 2.83 10.74 8.84
CA SER A 738 3.96 9.85 8.61
C SER A 738 4.20 8.97 9.84
N PRO A 739 3.79 7.69 9.80
CA PRO A 739 4.02 6.77 10.90
C PRO A 739 5.48 6.29 10.99
N ASN A 740 6.22 6.33 9.87
CA ASN A 740 7.55 5.72 9.75
C ASN A 740 8.71 6.69 10.04
N ASP A 741 8.56 7.97 9.71
CA ASP A 741 9.56 9.01 9.99
C ASP A 741 8.88 10.30 10.47
N PRO A 742 8.24 10.28 11.66
CA PRO A 742 7.58 11.44 12.23
C PRO A 742 8.57 12.48 12.74
N THR A 743 8.22 13.75 12.57
CA THR A 743 8.98 14.94 12.96
C THR A 743 8.22 15.81 13.97
N HIS A 744 6.89 15.69 13.97
CA HIS A 744 5.94 16.42 14.80
C HIS A 744 4.77 15.51 15.22
N GLY A 745 4.02 15.96 16.22
CA GLY A 745 2.81 15.28 16.69
C GLY A 745 3.07 14.17 17.70
N SER A 746 2.01 13.40 17.99
CA SER A 746 2.03 12.40 19.06
C SER A 746 1.29 11.11 18.67
N TYR A 747 1.68 10.01 19.32
CA TYR A 747 1.04 8.71 19.18
C TYR A 747 0.82 8.09 20.55
N LEU A 748 -0.42 7.78 20.89
CA LEU A 748 -0.80 7.13 22.14
C LEU A 748 -1.46 5.80 21.83
N THR A 749 -1.05 4.77 22.57
CA THR A 749 -1.77 3.49 22.68
C THR A 749 -2.04 3.22 24.15
N ALA A 750 -3.25 2.78 24.48
CA ALA A 750 -3.65 2.44 25.84
C ALA A 750 -4.51 1.18 25.80
N ASP A 751 -3.91 0.06 26.19
CA ASP A 751 -4.51 -1.27 26.21
C ASP A 751 -4.88 -1.68 27.64
N TYR A 752 -6.10 -2.15 27.82
CA TYR A 752 -6.60 -2.64 29.10
C TYR A 752 -7.22 -4.02 28.88
N ASN A 753 -6.76 -5.03 29.63
CA ASN A 753 -7.25 -6.40 29.55
C ASN A 753 -7.73 -6.89 30.92
N PHE A 754 -8.83 -7.63 30.89
CA PHE A 754 -9.42 -8.24 32.07
C PHE A 754 -9.61 -9.74 31.82
N SER A 755 -8.97 -10.58 32.63
CA SER A 755 -9.18 -12.03 32.62
C SER A 755 -10.14 -12.40 33.75
N LEU A 756 -11.17 -13.18 33.42
CA LEU A 756 -12.32 -13.47 34.29
C LEU A 756 -12.52 -14.97 34.47
N PRO A 757 -12.43 -15.48 35.71
CA PRO A 757 -12.76 -16.88 35.99
C PRO A 757 -14.19 -17.25 35.59
N ALA A 758 -15.13 -16.31 35.72
CA ALA A 758 -16.52 -16.47 35.29
C ALA A 758 -16.68 -16.74 33.77
N LEU A 759 -15.68 -16.38 32.96
CA LEU A 759 -15.64 -16.63 31.52
C LEU A 759 -14.75 -17.84 31.18
N GLY A 760 -14.44 -18.67 32.16
CA GLY A 760 -13.65 -19.89 31.99
C GLY A 760 -12.14 -19.71 32.20
N ALA A 761 -11.65 -18.53 32.60
CA ALA A 761 -10.23 -18.39 32.96
C ALA A 761 -9.88 -19.21 34.21
N ASN A 762 -8.64 -19.71 34.33
CA ASN A 762 -8.13 -20.28 35.58
C ASN A 762 -7.41 -19.24 36.47
N ILE A 763 -7.19 -18.04 35.92
CA ILE A 763 -6.60 -16.90 36.61
C ILE A 763 -7.36 -15.62 36.29
N GLY A 764 -7.71 -14.87 37.33
CA GLY A 764 -8.33 -13.56 37.28
C GLY A 764 -7.33 -12.45 37.54
N PHE A 765 -7.15 -11.58 36.54
CA PHE A 765 -6.26 -10.42 36.64
C PHE A 765 -6.74 -9.27 35.78
N GLN A 766 -6.26 -8.08 36.11
CA GLN A 766 -6.36 -6.89 35.26
C GLN A 766 -4.98 -6.42 34.86
N LYS A 767 -4.83 -5.99 33.61
CA LYS A 767 -3.57 -5.53 33.05
C LYS A 767 -3.80 -4.31 32.15
N PHE A 768 -3.12 -3.22 32.45
CA PHE A 768 -3.08 -1.99 31.68
C PHE A 768 -1.68 -1.80 31.10
N GLN A 769 -1.59 -1.37 29.85
CA GLN A 769 -0.36 -0.97 29.20
C GLN A 769 -0.59 0.25 28.31
N GLY A 770 0.10 1.35 28.60
CA GLY A 770 0.09 2.57 27.79
C GLY A 770 1.46 2.86 27.19
N SER A 771 1.51 3.34 25.94
CA SER A 771 2.70 3.91 25.31
C SER A 771 2.34 5.26 24.68
N TYR A 772 3.06 6.31 25.07
CA TYR A 772 2.92 7.66 24.52
C TYR A 772 4.23 8.08 23.84
N ASN A 773 4.17 8.39 22.55
CA ASN A 773 5.29 8.88 21.77
C ASN A 773 5.01 10.31 21.33
N THR A 774 6.01 11.18 21.33
CA THR A 774 5.89 12.57 20.87
C THR A 774 7.13 12.97 20.09
N PHE A 775 6.94 13.81 19.08
CA PHE A 775 7.97 14.24 18.15
C PHE A 775 7.91 15.76 18.01
N TYR A 776 9.08 16.39 17.99
CA TYR A 776 9.19 17.82 17.72
C TYR A 776 10.52 18.11 17.02
N THR A 777 10.49 18.91 15.95
CA THR A 777 11.70 19.24 15.19
C THR A 777 12.09 20.69 15.39
N PHE A 778 13.39 20.92 15.60
CA PHE A 778 13.96 22.24 15.79
C PHE A 778 14.63 22.72 14.49
N PRO A 779 14.01 23.63 13.71
CA PRO A 779 14.55 24.04 12.42
C PRO A 779 15.93 24.71 12.53
N ARG A 780 16.14 25.48 13.60
CA ARG A 780 17.39 26.22 13.85
C ARG A 780 18.58 25.34 14.25
N LEU A 781 18.36 24.06 14.53
CA LEU A 781 19.40 23.10 14.96
C LEU A 781 19.58 22.01 13.90
N LYS A 782 19.84 22.40 12.65
CA LYS A 782 20.01 21.48 11.50
C LYS A 782 18.83 20.49 11.34
N ASN A 783 17.59 20.96 11.56
CA ASN A 783 16.39 20.12 11.55
C ASN A 783 16.47 18.88 12.48
N MET A 784 17.10 19.03 13.65
CA MET A 784 17.13 17.99 14.67
C MET A 784 15.72 17.69 15.18
N THR A 785 15.30 16.42 15.14
CA THR A 785 14.03 15.96 15.72
C THR A 785 14.26 15.37 17.10
N LEU A 786 13.62 15.92 18.13
CA LEU A 786 13.54 15.31 19.45
C LEU A 786 12.34 14.35 19.47
N ALA A 787 12.59 13.09 19.81
CA ALA A 787 11.58 12.06 19.96
C ALA A 787 11.56 11.57 21.41
N GLY A 788 10.41 11.69 22.07
CA GLY A 788 10.16 11.16 23.41
C GLY A 788 9.21 9.97 23.36
N ARG A 789 9.44 8.95 24.17
CA ARG A 789 8.54 7.81 24.37
C ARG A 789 8.43 7.49 25.86
N ALA A 790 7.21 7.28 26.34
CA ALA A 790 6.95 6.80 27.69
C ALA A 790 6.09 5.53 27.62
N ILE A 791 6.44 4.50 28.38
CA ILE A 791 5.70 3.24 28.48
C ILE A 791 5.36 3.02 29.96
N LEU A 792 4.09 2.72 30.24
CA LEU A 792 3.60 2.38 31.57
C LEU A 792 2.81 1.07 31.50
N GLY A 793 3.21 0.06 32.25
CA GLY A 793 2.50 -1.21 32.40
C GLY A 793 2.14 -1.43 33.86
N LEU A 794 0.88 -1.76 34.13
CA LEU A 794 0.35 -1.97 35.47
C LEU A 794 -0.54 -3.22 35.47
N ALA A 795 -0.32 -4.14 36.41
CA ALA A 795 -1.15 -5.32 36.52
C ALA A 795 -1.41 -5.71 37.98
N LYS A 796 -2.55 -6.38 38.18
CA LYS A 796 -2.95 -6.91 39.48
C LYS A 796 -3.72 -8.21 39.29
N VAL A 797 -3.30 -9.25 39.99
CA VAL A 797 -4.03 -10.52 40.12
C VAL A 797 -5.06 -10.36 41.24
N PHE A 798 -6.27 -10.89 41.05
CA PHE A 798 -7.35 -10.83 42.05
C PHE A 798 -8.03 -12.19 42.29
N SER A 799 -7.77 -13.20 41.46
CA SER A 799 -8.27 -14.55 41.65
C SER A 799 -7.31 -15.55 41.02
N ARG A 800 -6.94 -16.61 41.74
CA ARG A 800 -6.04 -17.66 41.23
C ARG A 800 -6.27 -18.96 42.01
N ASN A 801 -6.21 -20.09 41.32
CA ASN A 801 -6.18 -21.42 41.94
C ASN A 801 -4.81 -22.07 41.64
N GLN A 802 -3.79 -21.84 42.48
CA GLN A 802 -2.65 -22.75 42.74
C GLN A 802 -1.57 -22.12 43.64
N ASP A 803 -0.94 -22.98 44.45
CA ASP A 803 0.10 -22.69 45.45
C ASP A 803 1.51 -22.72 44.81
N PHE A 804 2.28 -21.64 44.96
CA PHE A 804 3.73 -21.73 44.83
C PHE A 804 4.26 -22.62 45.97
N SER A 805 5.33 -23.39 45.75
CA SER A 805 5.93 -24.17 46.84
C SER A 805 6.29 -23.27 48.02
N SER A 806 6.34 -23.82 49.24
CA SER A 806 6.74 -23.07 50.46
C SER A 806 8.12 -22.42 50.38
N GLN A 807 8.90 -22.70 49.32
CA GLN A 807 10.19 -22.10 49.02
C GLN A 807 10.11 -20.68 48.42
N PHE A 808 8.96 -20.25 47.86
CA PHE A 808 8.83 -18.94 47.20
C PHE A 808 7.56 -18.13 47.58
N PRO A 809 7.29 -17.87 48.87
CA PRO A 809 6.05 -17.22 49.31
C PRO A 809 5.91 -15.76 48.82
N ASP A 810 7.00 -15.00 48.66
CA ASP A 810 6.93 -13.60 48.21
C ASP A 810 6.60 -13.42 46.71
N LEU A 811 6.39 -14.53 45.98
CA LEU A 811 5.93 -14.57 44.58
C LEU A 811 4.41 -14.79 44.45
N GLU A 812 3.70 -14.91 45.56
CA GLU A 812 2.23 -14.85 45.58
C GLU A 812 1.74 -13.53 44.95
N ASP A 813 0.63 -13.58 44.20
CA ASP A 813 0.03 -12.48 43.43
C ASP A 813 0.79 -11.94 42.20
N ILE A 814 1.81 -12.64 41.71
CA ILE A 814 2.45 -12.28 40.43
C ILE A 814 1.65 -12.82 39.23
N LEU A 815 1.66 -12.07 38.13
CA LEU A 815 1.16 -12.52 36.83
C LEU A 815 1.86 -13.83 36.40
N PRO A 816 1.17 -14.68 35.63
CA PRO A 816 1.79 -15.85 35.03
C PRO A 816 2.90 -15.41 34.07
N ILE A 817 3.96 -16.20 33.92
CA ILE A 817 5.15 -15.81 33.17
C ILE A 817 4.86 -15.33 31.73
N SER A 818 3.82 -15.88 31.10
CA SER A 818 3.37 -15.49 29.76
C SER A 818 2.72 -14.10 29.70
N GLU A 819 2.29 -13.56 30.85
CA GLU A 819 1.62 -12.27 30.97
C GLU A 819 2.46 -11.20 31.67
N ARG A 820 3.59 -11.55 32.29
CA ARG A 820 4.46 -10.59 32.97
C ARG A 820 5.02 -9.54 32.02
N PHE A 821 5.37 -8.39 32.57
CA PHE A 821 6.15 -7.39 31.85
C PHE A 821 7.64 -7.75 31.88
N PHE A 822 8.30 -7.56 30.74
CA PHE A 822 9.74 -7.68 30.54
C PHE A 822 10.25 -6.45 29.77
N ALA A 823 11.53 -6.09 29.97
CA ALA A 823 12.17 -4.98 29.28
C ALA A 823 13.69 -5.18 29.14
N GLY A 824 14.30 -4.43 28.25
CA GLY A 824 15.70 -4.60 27.81
C GLY A 824 15.78 -4.96 26.33
N GLY A 825 16.89 -4.65 25.68
CA GLY A 825 17.09 -4.84 24.25
C GLY A 825 17.04 -3.55 23.44
N SER A 826 17.04 -3.68 22.13
CA SER A 826 17.24 -2.58 21.17
C SER A 826 16.14 -1.51 21.15
N THR A 827 14.93 -1.82 21.63
CA THR A 827 13.75 -0.94 21.49
C THR A 827 13.17 -0.39 22.80
N THR A 828 13.67 -0.85 23.96
CA THR A 828 13.15 -0.45 25.27
C THR A 828 14.26 0.15 26.14
N LEU A 829 15.09 -0.64 26.79
CA LEU A 829 16.23 -0.18 27.58
C LEU A 829 17.53 -0.69 26.94
N ARG A 830 18.19 0.14 26.12
CA ARG A 830 19.37 -0.24 25.32
C ARG A 830 20.65 -0.44 26.14
N GLY A 831 20.60 -0.26 27.45
CA GLY A 831 21.67 -0.62 28.39
C GLY A 831 21.58 -2.06 28.89
N PHE A 832 20.49 -2.78 28.56
CA PHE A 832 20.27 -4.17 28.94
C PHE A 832 20.19 -5.06 27.70
N ASP A 833 20.68 -6.29 27.84
CA ASP A 833 20.34 -7.35 26.89
C ASP A 833 18.82 -7.57 26.84
N PHE A 834 18.35 -8.18 25.75
CA PHE A 834 16.93 -8.41 25.50
C PHE A 834 16.21 -9.04 26.71
N GLU A 835 15.21 -8.33 27.22
CA GLU A 835 14.37 -8.73 28.36
C GLU A 835 15.07 -9.04 29.70
N GLN A 836 16.28 -8.49 29.93
CA GLN A 836 17.04 -8.74 31.17
C GLN A 836 16.83 -7.71 32.29
N ALA A 837 16.03 -6.67 32.08
CA ALA A 837 15.74 -5.67 33.10
C ALA A 837 14.70 -6.20 34.10
N GLY A 838 14.81 -5.75 35.36
CA GLY A 838 13.83 -6.02 36.41
C GLY A 838 14.31 -6.96 37.52
N PRO A 839 13.35 -7.51 38.29
CA PRO A 839 13.62 -8.40 39.42
C PRO A 839 14.31 -9.68 38.97
N ARG A 840 15.24 -10.19 39.79
CA ARG A 840 15.89 -11.49 39.52
C ARG A 840 15.69 -12.45 40.68
N VAL A 841 15.47 -13.72 40.35
CA VAL A 841 15.46 -14.81 41.32
C VAL A 841 16.81 -15.51 41.27
N VAL A 842 17.39 -15.78 42.43
CA VAL A 842 18.65 -16.52 42.53
C VAL A 842 18.35 -18.01 42.69
N VAL A 843 19.04 -18.80 41.89
CA VAL A 843 18.89 -20.23 41.80
C VAL A 843 20.20 -20.85 42.26
N VAL A 844 20.14 -21.63 43.33
CA VAL A 844 21.24 -22.45 43.81
C VAL A 844 21.02 -23.86 43.24
N PRO A 845 21.79 -24.28 42.23
CA PRO A 845 21.58 -25.56 41.58
C PRO A 845 21.88 -26.71 42.56
N GLN A 846 20.96 -27.68 42.63
CA GLN A 846 21.12 -28.89 43.46
C GLN A 846 21.25 -30.12 42.56
N GLY A 847 22.18 -31.02 42.89
CA GLY A 847 22.42 -32.26 42.15
C GLY A 847 23.80 -32.32 41.49
N ILE A 848 24.07 -33.43 40.80
CA ILE A 848 25.32 -33.67 40.06
C ILE A 848 25.09 -33.23 38.62
N PHE A 849 25.92 -32.32 38.12
CA PHE A 849 25.89 -31.85 36.73
C PHE A 849 27.08 -32.37 35.97
N ARG A 850 26.92 -32.64 34.68
CA ARG A 850 28.00 -33.12 33.81
C ARG A 850 28.13 -32.22 32.58
N ASN A 851 29.35 -32.05 32.07
CA ASN A 851 29.57 -31.38 30.77
C ASN A 851 29.34 -32.35 29.60
N GLN A 852 29.50 -31.86 28.36
CA GLN A 852 29.41 -32.66 27.12
C GLN A 852 30.37 -33.86 27.09
N LYS A 853 31.40 -33.91 27.94
CA LYS A 853 32.34 -35.03 28.06
C LYS A 853 31.97 -36.01 29.19
N GLY A 854 30.84 -35.81 29.86
CA GLY A 854 30.40 -36.62 30.99
C GLY A 854 31.11 -36.34 32.31
N GLU A 855 31.98 -35.33 32.38
CA GLU A 855 32.74 -34.96 33.59
C GLU A 855 31.83 -34.19 34.55
N ILE A 856 31.91 -34.46 35.85
CA ILE A 856 31.13 -33.72 36.85
C ILE A 856 31.61 -32.27 36.90
N VAL A 857 30.68 -31.32 36.72
CA VAL A 857 30.96 -29.89 36.78
C VAL A 857 30.17 -29.26 37.92
N PRO A 858 30.82 -28.55 38.86
CA PRO A 858 30.11 -27.74 39.84
C PRO A 858 29.47 -26.54 39.14
N ILE A 859 28.16 -26.36 39.33
CA ILE A 859 27.47 -25.16 38.84
C ILE A 859 27.37 -24.17 40.00
N SER A 860 27.97 -22.98 39.85
CA SER A 860 27.81 -21.89 40.80
C SER A 860 26.38 -21.35 40.80
N PRO A 861 25.87 -20.82 41.91
CA PRO A 861 24.55 -20.17 41.93
C PRO A 861 24.46 -19.03 40.90
N PHE A 862 23.30 -18.88 40.28
CA PHE A 862 23.07 -17.92 39.19
C PHE A 862 21.74 -17.18 39.39
N SER A 863 21.53 -16.08 38.65
CA SER A 863 20.31 -15.27 38.76
C SER A 863 19.55 -15.19 37.44
N VAL A 864 18.23 -15.39 37.50
CA VAL A 864 17.33 -15.38 36.34
C VAL A 864 16.40 -14.16 36.39
N PRO A 865 16.25 -13.40 35.29
CA PRO A 865 15.28 -12.30 35.23
C PRO A 865 13.87 -12.89 35.31
N PHE A 866 13.06 -12.40 36.26
CA PHE A 866 11.76 -13.02 36.56
C PHE A 866 10.57 -12.24 35.97
N GLY A 867 10.80 -10.98 35.59
CA GLY A 867 9.76 -10.05 35.15
C GLY A 867 8.93 -9.51 36.33
N GLY A 868 7.81 -8.85 36.02
CA GLY A 868 6.99 -8.24 37.07
C GLY A 868 5.58 -7.84 36.65
N ASN A 869 4.79 -7.35 37.63
CA ASN A 869 3.44 -6.83 37.41
C ASN A 869 3.42 -5.35 37.02
N ALA A 870 4.58 -4.69 36.96
CA ALA A 870 4.69 -3.28 36.64
C ALA A 870 5.88 -2.99 35.73
N LEU A 871 5.74 -1.95 34.91
CA LEU A 871 6.73 -1.48 33.94
C LEU A 871 6.64 0.04 33.86
N ALA A 872 7.77 0.73 33.92
CA ALA A 872 7.83 2.15 33.63
C ALA A 872 9.12 2.46 32.87
N ILE A 873 9.00 3.03 31.67
CA ILE A 873 10.11 3.37 30.77
C ILE A 873 9.90 4.76 30.19
N VAL A 874 10.98 5.50 30.05
CA VAL A 874 11.09 6.77 29.31
C VAL A 874 12.29 6.68 28.37
N ASN A 875 12.09 6.90 27.09
CA ASN A 875 13.13 7.02 26.08
C ASN A 875 13.11 8.42 25.51
N VAL A 876 14.28 9.02 25.35
CA VAL A 876 14.46 10.32 24.71
C VAL A 876 15.57 10.17 23.67
N GLU A 877 15.28 10.56 22.43
CA GLU A 877 16.21 10.50 21.30
C GLU A 877 16.30 11.87 20.64
N ALA A 878 17.51 12.34 20.36
CA ALA A 878 17.72 13.49 19.48
C ALA A 878 18.24 13.00 18.12
N ARG A 879 17.41 13.08 17.10
CA ARG A 879 17.66 12.58 15.74
C ARG A 879 18.26 13.69 14.90
N ILE A 880 19.55 13.59 14.62
CA ILE A 880 20.33 14.60 13.90
C ILE A 880 20.63 14.07 12.49
N PRO A 881 20.00 14.61 11.43
CA PRO A 881 20.34 14.24 10.06
C PRO A 881 21.72 14.80 9.70
N LEU A 882 22.64 13.92 9.25
CA LEU A 882 23.94 14.33 8.69
C LEU A 882 23.87 14.45 7.17
N THR A 883 23.13 13.53 6.54
CA THR A 883 22.78 13.51 5.11
C THR A 883 21.35 13.00 4.97
N ASP A 884 20.81 12.93 3.76
CA ASP A 884 19.46 12.38 3.51
C ASP A 884 19.33 10.90 3.92
N SER A 885 20.45 10.16 3.95
CA SER A 885 20.50 8.73 4.27
C SER A 885 21.08 8.42 5.65
N ILE A 886 21.91 9.29 6.23
CA ILE A 886 22.64 9.04 7.48
C ILE A 886 22.16 9.97 8.58
N ARG A 887 21.82 9.38 9.73
CA ARG A 887 21.38 10.10 10.94
C ARG A 887 22.12 9.58 12.16
N VAL A 888 22.50 10.51 13.04
CA VAL A 888 23.06 10.21 14.35
C VAL A 888 22.01 10.45 15.42
N VAL A 889 21.94 9.58 16.42
CA VAL A 889 20.87 9.55 17.42
C VAL A 889 21.46 9.39 18.83
N PRO A 890 21.96 10.46 19.47
CA PRO A 890 22.16 10.44 20.92
C PRO A 890 20.82 10.16 21.62
N PHE A 891 20.87 9.32 22.65
CA PHE A 891 19.67 8.91 23.37
C PHE A 891 19.90 8.74 24.88
N TYR A 892 18.78 8.80 25.60
CA TYR A 892 18.65 8.44 27.01
C TYR A 892 17.50 7.45 27.17
N ASP A 893 17.75 6.35 27.88
CA ASP A 893 16.73 5.39 28.29
C ASP A 893 16.69 5.30 29.82
N GLY A 894 15.56 5.66 30.40
CA GLY A 894 15.28 5.55 31.83
C GLY A 894 14.17 4.56 32.09
N GLY A 895 14.25 3.76 33.15
CA GLY A 895 13.13 2.90 33.55
C GLY A 895 13.53 1.56 34.14
N ASN A 896 12.53 0.74 34.45
CA ASN A 896 12.71 -0.66 34.80
C ASN A 896 11.39 -1.44 34.75
N VAL A 897 11.49 -2.76 34.89
CA VAL A 897 10.37 -3.64 35.28
C VAL A 897 10.37 -3.74 36.80
N PHE A 898 9.18 -3.82 37.40
CA PHE A 898 8.98 -3.84 38.84
C PHE A 898 8.06 -4.99 39.23
N ARG A 899 8.34 -5.61 40.38
CA ARG A 899 7.55 -6.72 40.89
C ARG A 899 6.11 -6.30 41.19
N ARG A 900 5.91 -5.15 41.86
CA ARG A 900 4.58 -4.58 42.18
C ARG A 900 4.46 -3.15 41.66
N VAL A 901 3.22 -2.70 41.41
CA VAL A 901 2.91 -1.32 41.00
C VAL A 901 3.45 -0.27 41.98
N GLY A 902 3.35 -0.54 43.29
CA GLY A 902 3.85 0.38 44.32
C GLY A 902 5.36 0.59 44.31
N ASP A 903 6.12 -0.35 43.72
CA ASP A 903 7.59 -0.31 43.69
C ASP A 903 8.11 0.72 42.66
N ILE A 904 7.25 1.25 41.77
CA ILE A 904 7.61 2.31 40.82
C ILE A 904 7.98 3.61 41.54
N PHE A 905 7.21 3.98 42.57
CA PHE A 905 7.27 5.29 43.20
C PHE A 905 7.94 5.29 44.58
N LYS A 906 8.06 4.13 45.22
CA LYS A 906 8.70 4.02 46.53
C LYS A 906 10.20 3.78 46.38
N LYS A 907 11.01 4.68 46.93
CA LYS A 907 12.41 4.39 47.21
C LYS A 907 12.41 3.38 48.36
N SER A 908 12.89 2.17 48.12
CA SER A 908 12.93 1.14 49.16
C SER A 908 13.93 1.56 50.24
N ASP A 909 13.44 2.01 51.39
CA ASP A 909 14.24 2.12 52.61
C ASP A 909 14.59 0.73 53.16
N ASP A 910 15.46 0.71 54.17
CA ASP A 910 16.71 -0.05 54.17
C ASP A 910 16.68 -1.48 54.79
N VAL A 911 17.72 -2.23 54.43
CA VAL A 911 18.35 -3.45 55.02
C VAL A 911 17.47 -4.56 55.62
N THR A 912 17.22 -5.61 54.83
CA THR A 912 17.01 -6.98 55.33
C THR A 912 18.20 -7.83 54.90
N ASN A 913 18.76 -8.69 55.77
CA ASN A 913 19.80 -9.68 55.41
C ASN A 913 19.31 -10.79 54.45
N ASP A 914 18.09 -10.66 53.92
CA ASP A 914 17.45 -11.61 53.04
C ASP A 914 17.83 -11.34 51.57
N VAL A 915 18.71 -12.19 51.05
CA VAL A 915 19.22 -12.18 49.67
C VAL A 915 18.09 -12.29 48.64
N PHE A 916 17.05 -13.08 48.93
CA PHE A 916 15.94 -13.29 48.00
C PHE A 916 15.12 -12.01 47.85
N ARG A 917 14.72 -11.40 48.96
CA ARG A 917 13.99 -10.12 48.96
C ARG A 917 14.79 -8.97 48.38
N GLN A 918 16.11 -8.97 48.55
CA GLN A 918 16.99 -7.93 48.00
C GLN A 918 17.06 -8.00 46.47
N ASN A 919 17.14 -9.19 45.87
CA ASN A 919 17.22 -9.36 44.42
C ASN A 919 15.90 -9.16 43.68
N LEU A 920 14.77 -9.31 44.38
CA LEU A 920 13.45 -8.96 43.85
C LEU A 920 13.21 -7.44 43.79
N ARG A 921 14.10 -6.63 44.36
CA ARG A 921 14.04 -5.17 44.23
C ARG A 921 14.48 -4.74 42.84
N SER A 922 13.81 -3.74 42.30
CA SER A 922 14.18 -3.13 41.03
C SER A 922 14.21 -1.63 41.19
N VAL A 923 15.34 -1.03 40.82
CA VAL A 923 15.57 0.41 40.92
C VAL A 923 15.49 1.00 39.53
N TRP A 924 15.04 2.25 39.41
CA TRP A 924 15.06 2.99 38.16
C TRP A 924 16.47 2.98 37.55
N SER A 925 16.60 2.42 36.35
CA SER A 925 17.87 2.39 35.62
C SER A 925 17.96 3.56 34.63
N ASN A 926 19.18 4.01 34.34
CA ASN A 926 19.49 5.14 33.48
C ASN A 926 20.58 4.73 32.51
N THR A 927 20.30 4.79 31.22
CA THR A 927 21.24 4.52 30.13
C THR A 927 21.37 5.77 29.29
N VAL A 928 22.60 6.10 28.90
CA VAL A 928 22.87 7.09 27.84
C VAL A 928 23.58 6.40 26.70
N GLY A 929 23.37 6.83 25.47
CA GLY A 929 23.98 6.16 24.35
C GLY A 929 24.00 6.96 23.06
N LEU A 930 24.59 6.36 22.04
CA LEU A 930 24.71 6.92 20.71
C LEU A 930 24.30 5.89 19.67
N GLY A 931 23.39 6.30 18.79
CA GLY A 931 22.91 5.51 17.67
C GLY A 931 23.39 6.05 16.33
N LEU A 932 23.65 5.16 15.39
CA LEU A 932 23.78 5.45 13.97
C LEU A 932 22.58 4.84 13.23
N ARG A 933 22.04 5.59 12.27
CA ARG A 933 20.92 5.18 11.41
C ARG A 933 21.30 5.39 9.96
N LEU A 934 21.04 4.38 9.14
CA LEU A 934 21.24 4.39 7.71
C LEU A 934 19.93 3.99 7.02
N LYS A 935 19.28 4.93 6.33
CA LYS A 935 18.13 4.64 5.47
C LYS A 935 18.59 3.86 4.25
N THR A 936 17.85 2.82 3.89
CA THR A 936 18.18 2.00 2.71
C THR A 936 17.24 2.30 1.54
N PRO A 937 17.71 2.21 0.27
CA PRO A 937 16.87 2.49 -0.90
C PRO A 937 15.67 1.54 -1.07
N ILE A 938 15.75 0.33 -0.52
CA ILE A 938 14.72 -0.72 -0.61
C ILE A 938 13.65 -0.62 0.49
N GLY A 939 13.66 0.47 1.26
CA GLY A 939 12.81 0.64 2.44
C GLY A 939 13.43 0.03 3.70
N GLY A 940 13.09 0.61 4.85
CA GLY A 940 13.68 0.22 6.14
C GLY A 940 14.96 0.98 6.50
N GLU A 941 15.43 0.75 7.71
CA GLU A 941 16.54 1.45 8.35
C GLU A 941 17.48 0.43 8.99
N PHE A 942 18.78 0.56 8.71
CA PHE A 942 19.83 -0.11 9.47
C PHE A 942 20.21 0.77 10.67
N ALA A 943 20.14 0.20 11.86
CA ALA A 943 20.36 0.87 13.13
C ALA A 943 21.44 0.14 13.94
N VAL A 944 22.42 0.90 14.41
CA VAL A 944 23.43 0.46 15.39
C VAL A 944 23.31 1.37 16.60
N ASP A 945 23.14 0.80 17.79
CA ASP A 945 23.05 1.55 19.04
C ASP A 945 24.09 1.06 20.03
N TYR A 946 24.82 1.98 20.64
CA TYR A 946 25.65 1.70 21.81
C TYR A 946 25.04 2.37 23.04
N GLY A 947 24.65 1.57 24.03
CA GLY A 947 24.10 2.03 25.31
C GLY A 947 25.10 1.86 26.46
N TYR A 948 25.22 2.88 27.31
CA TYR A 948 26.02 2.88 28.53
C TYR A 948 25.13 3.11 29.76
N LEU A 949 25.03 2.09 30.61
CA LEU A 949 24.22 2.05 31.81
C LEU A 949 24.94 2.78 32.97
N LEU A 950 24.40 3.93 33.38
CA LEU A 950 24.99 4.82 34.39
C LEU A 950 24.91 4.24 35.81
N ASN A 951 23.84 3.51 36.12
CA ASN A 951 23.60 2.88 37.41
C ASN A 951 23.27 1.39 37.23
N PRO A 952 24.28 0.55 36.92
CA PRO A 952 24.07 -0.87 36.68
C PRO A 952 23.51 -1.57 37.93
N PRO A 953 22.36 -2.27 37.82
CA PRO A 953 21.82 -3.04 38.92
C PRO A 953 22.80 -4.10 39.44
N ARG A 954 22.75 -4.32 40.77
CA ARG A 954 23.56 -5.30 41.48
C ARG A 954 22.64 -6.31 42.16
N PHE A 955 23.00 -7.57 42.04
CA PHE A 955 22.27 -8.71 42.60
C PHE A 955 23.21 -9.52 43.48
N LEU A 956 22.74 -9.97 44.63
CA LEU A 956 23.50 -10.80 45.55
C LEU A 956 23.35 -12.27 45.20
N ILE A 957 24.45 -13.02 45.15
CA ILE A 957 24.47 -14.46 44.87
C ILE A 957 25.08 -15.16 46.10
N PRO A 958 24.28 -15.91 46.88
CA PRO A 958 24.77 -16.56 48.09
C PRO A 958 25.78 -17.64 47.73
N GLN A 959 26.82 -17.78 48.56
CA GLN A 959 27.90 -18.73 48.40
C GLN A 959 27.83 -19.83 49.47
N PRO A 960 28.38 -21.03 49.20
CA PRO A 960 28.40 -22.14 50.16
C PRO A 960 29.12 -21.82 51.49
N ASP A 961 30.02 -20.84 51.50
CA ASP A 961 30.77 -20.39 52.67
C ASP A 961 30.02 -19.37 53.54
N GLY A 962 28.75 -19.07 53.20
CA GLY A 962 27.92 -18.10 53.91
C GLY A 962 28.14 -16.64 53.50
N THR A 963 29.04 -16.37 52.55
CA THR A 963 29.24 -15.03 51.97
C THR A 963 28.29 -14.78 50.79
N ASN A 964 28.19 -13.53 50.33
CA ASN A 964 27.41 -13.18 49.14
C ASN A 964 28.33 -12.57 48.08
N ASN A 965 28.36 -13.16 46.89
CA ASN A 965 28.95 -12.55 45.71
C ASN A 965 28.00 -11.51 45.11
N VAL A 966 28.54 -10.52 44.41
CA VAL A 966 27.75 -9.49 43.73
C VAL A 966 27.82 -9.70 42.23
N PHE A 967 26.67 -10.01 41.62
CA PHE A 967 26.51 -9.97 40.17
C PHE A 967 26.05 -8.57 39.74
N GLN A 968 26.88 -7.89 38.96
CA GLN A 968 26.58 -6.57 38.41
C GLN A 968 26.33 -6.68 36.89
N VAL A 969 25.24 -6.06 36.42
CA VAL A 969 24.94 -5.99 34.98
C VAL A 969 26.03 -5.20 34.25
N ARG A 970 26.40 -5.63 33.04
CA ARG A 970 27.40 -4.93 32.21
C ARG A 970 26.97 -3.50 31.93
N GLN A 971 27.93 -2.58 31.95
CA GLN A 971 27.66 -1.18 31.70
C GLN A 971 27.49 -0.85 30.21
N GLY A 972 28.21 -1.51 29.30
CA GLY A 972 28.13 -1.24 27.86
C GLY A 972 27.39 -2.34 27.10
N GLN A 973 26.52 -1.96 26.16
CA GLN A 973 25.79 -2.87 25.27
C GLN A 973 25.73 -2.35 23.84
N PHE A 974 25.81 -3.26 22.86
CA PHE A 974 25.64 -2.97 21.44
C PHE A 974 24.38 -3.66 20.91
N HIS A 975 23.57 -2.92 20.18
CA HIS A 975 22.40 -3.43 19.48
C HIS A 975 22.51 -3.17 17.99
N PHE A 976 22.14 -4.16 17.19
CA PHE A 976 22.04 -4.06 15.73
C PHE A 976 20.60 -4.39 15.33
N ARG A 977 20.04 -3.59 14.44
CA ARG A 977 18.69 -3.80 13.91
C ARG A 977 18.65 -3.42 12.44
N PHE A 978 18.18 -4.36 11.64
CA PHE A 978 17.78 -4.16 10.26
C PHE A 978 16.26 -4.35 10.22
N ALA A 979 15.54 -3.26 9.92
CA ALA A 979 14.09 -3.30 9.85
C ALA A 979 13.61 -4.34 8.83
N GLN A 980 12.41 -4.89 9.05
CA GLN A 980 11.77 -5.72 8.03
C GLN A 980 11.55 -4.87 6.77
N ALA A 981 12.20 -5.26 5.69
CA ALA A 981 12.05 -4.65 4.38
C ALA A 981 11.33 -5.64 3.45
N PHE A 982 10.62 -5.07 2.46
CA PHE A 982 9.73 -5.70 1.47
C PHE A 982 8.29 -5.95 1.93
#